data_AF-A0A813WHY8-F1
#
_entry.id   AF-A0A813WHY8-F1
#
_cell.length_a   1.000
_cell.length_b   1.000
_cell.length_c   1.000
_cell.angle_alpha   90.00
_cell.angle_beta   90.00
_cell.angle_gamma   90.00
#
_symmetry.space_group_name_H-M   'P 1'
#
loop_
_entity.id
_entity.type
_entity.pdbx_description
1 polymer ?
#
loop_
_entity_poly.entity_id
_entity_poly.type
_entity_poly.pdbx_seq_one_letter_code
_entity_poly.pdbx_strand_id
1 'polypeptide(L)'
;MSNDLTTKSNRLHEFDEFYQNKLKQKLLQRFNLEPKCIQNVIKRFDEMIDYNVPHGKKLRGLCVYESFLHLMDIDPQDPKSTFNNFDSNVLIDQAKAIGWCIEFLQGAFLVADDIMDNSKFRRGQPCWYLNDGVGTIAINDSFFLISNVFTLITEYLGNHPNYSKLFEIFNETFTNTVVGQGIDLITPPKRNAGELFNFENYKEEQYYSIVKWKTAFYSFSLPVQAALYVAFIDNPEVHQKCKDILIDMGCFFQVQDDFLDCYGDPKVTGKVGTDIEESKCGWLVIQALKKCNAEQRQILEKHYGLSDQESVKHVKELYNQLNLSEEYSRFEQSEYERITTLIENLSFETAYFDSDQTERVRKALRIIIMSDQSKDKVTKNEDELTIEEKKEKLEKQIIYYSHAEQVDLATYDVDVESIDLSLTRLKSIGDFSRFTNLKSICFRSNLLKTFQDENFKVENGLQNILELDFYDNQIEVIENLNQFKTLQALDLSFNRLEKIENLNELVELKKLYLVHNKFSKIQNLENLTKLEILELGDNQFRTVEKLEKLKNLTQLYLGKNKIKRIEGLDLPNLRILSLQSNRLTRIENLDSLVNLEELYLSENGITKIEGLEKLNKLKVLDLSLNLIEIIENIQELNDLEELWFNGNNLSKWEYIEVLRHLPKLKCLYLEHNPIFYINNIKPTSIGLLSDNQKFNPDYRRKIIFSLPHLEQLDATLISKPSITH
;
A
#
# COMPACT_ATOMS: atom_id res chain seq x y z
N MET A 1 -16.77 -36.74 -0.03
CA MET A 1 -16.41 -36.23 1.31
C MET A 1 -15.04 -36.71 1.81
N SER A 2 -14.57 -37.93 1.51
CA SER A 2 -13.23 -38.40 1.93
C SER A 2 -12.05 -37.82 1.13
N ASN A 3 -12.25 -37.42 -0.14
CA ASN A 3 -11.17 -36.92 -1.02
C ASN A 3 -10.74 -35.47 -0.74
N ASP A 4 -11.61 -34.63 -0.18
CA ASP A 4 -11.33 -33.19 0.04
C ASP A 4 -10.45 -32.97 1.29
N LEU A 5 -10.70 -33.73 2.36
CA LEU A 5 -9.92 -33.68 3.59
C LEU A 5 -8.50 -34.26 3.40
N THR A 6 -8.37 -35.32 2.60
CA THR A 6 -7.06 -35.89 2.23
C THR A 6 -6.25 -34.93 1.36
N THR A 7 -6.89 -34.23 0.41
CA THR A 7 -6.23 -33.22 -0.42
C THR A 7 -5.75 -32.03 0.40
N LYS A 8 -6.58 -31.48 1.31
CA LYS A 8 -6.17 -30.39 2.21
C LYS A 8 -5.05 -30.79 3.18
N SER A 9 -5.12 -32.02 3.71
CA SER A 9 -4.05 -32.57 4.56
C SER A 9 -2.73 -32.74 3.79
N ASN A 10 -2.78 -33.11 2.51
CA ASN A 10 -1.59 -33.22 1.66
C ASN A 10 -1.01 -31.85 1.31
N ARG A 11 -1.84 -30.85 0.97
CA ARG A 11 -1.38 -29.49 0.66
C ARG A 11 -0.74 -28.79 1.87
N LEU A 12 -1.28 -29.01 3.07
CA LEU A 12 -0.65 -28.55 4.32
C LEU A 12 0.72 -29.21 4.53
N HIS A 13 0.84 -30.52 4.28
CA HIS A 13 2.10 -31.24 4.38
C HIS A 13 3.15 -30.68 3.41
N GLU A 14 2.79 -30.45 2.14
CA GLU A 14 3.68 -29.82 1.16
C GLU A 14 4.11 -28.40 1.53
N PHE A 15 3.19 -27.63 2.14
CA PHE A 15 3.46 -26.27 2.61
C PHE A 15 4.47 -26.29 3.78
N ASP A 16 4.31 -27.23 4.72
CA ASP A 16 5.24 -27.44 5.83
C ASP A 16 6.60 -27.98 5.38
N GLU A 17 6.62 -28.92 4.43
CA GLU A 17 7.85 -29.47 3.87
C GLU A 17 8.68 -28.39 3.19
N PHE A 18 8.04 -27.51 2.42
CA PHE A 18 8.70 -26.36 1.79
C PHE A 18 9.40 -25.47 2.82
N TYR A 19 8.76 -25.20 3.97
CA TYR A 19 9.36 -24.42 5.03
C TYR A 19 10.58 -25.10 5.65
N GLN A 20 10.43 -26.37 6.04
CA GLN A 20 11.49 -27.13 6.72
C GLN A 20 12.70 -27.35 5.82
N ASN A 21 12.48 -27.69 4.55
CA ASN A 21 13.53 -28.13 3.64
C ASN A 21 14.18 -26.98 2.86
N LYS A 22 13.47 -25.88 2.60
CA LYS A 22 13.99 -24.76 1.80
C LYS A 22 14.06 -23.47 2.61
N LEU A 23 12.92 -23.00 3.12
CA LEU A 23 12.79 -21.61 3.56
C LEU A 23 13.57 -21.31 4.85
N LYS A 24 13.44 -22.15 5.88
CA LYS A 24 14.12 -21.96 7.17
C LYS A 24 15.65 -21.99 7.01
N GLN A 25 16.17 -22.96 6.25
CA GLN A 25 17.60 -23.07 5.98
C GLN A 25 18.13 -21.79 5.30
N LYS A 26 17.38 -21.26 4.33
CA LYS A 26 17.76 -20.05 3.60
C LYS A 26 17.84 -18.82 4.51
N LEU A 27 16.90 -18.66 5.44
CA LEU A 27 16.90 -17.57 6.43
C LEU A 27 18.11 -17.60 7.36
N LEU A 28 18.57 -18.80 7.75
CA LEU A 28 19.72 -18.95 8.64
C LEU A 28 21.05 -18.82 7.88
N GLN A 29 21.11 -19.30 6.63
CA GLN A 29 22.31 -19.25 5.79
C GLN A 29 22.86 -17.84 5.55
N ARG A 30 22.01 -16.79 5.59
CA ARG A 30 22.45 -15.40 5.43
C ARG A 30 23.44 -14.94 6.50
N PHE A 31 23.53 -15.65 7.62
CA PHE A 31 24.46 -15.37 8.71
C PHE A 31 25.72 -16.25 8.70
N ASN A 32 25.89 -17.12 7.70
CA ASN A 32 27.00 -18.09 7.67
C ASN A 32 28.40 -17.45 7.56
N LEU A 33 28.49 -16.19 7.13
CA LEU A 33 29.74 -15.44 7.00
C LEU A 33 30.01 -14.50 8.19
N GLU A 34 29.14 -14.50 9.19
CA GLU A 34 29.18 -13.52 10.28
C GLU A 34 30.13 -13.91 11.43
N PRO A 35 30.64 -12.94 12.20
CA PRO A 35 31.60 -13.20 13.28
C PRO A 35 31.07 -14.12 14.39
N LYS A 36 31.99 -14.85 15.06
CA LYS A 36 31.66 -15.73 16.20
C LYS A 36 30.85 -15.04 17.31
N CYS A 37 30.95 -13.72 17.46
CA CYS A 37 30.27 -12.98 18.52
C CYS A 37 28.74 -12.97 18.37
N ILE A 38 28.17 -13.24 17.18
CA ILE A 38 26.71 -13.27 16.98
C ILE A 38 26.11 -14.68 16.95
N GLN A 39 26.91 -15.74 17.06
CA GLN A 39 26.45 -17.13 16.94
C GLN A 39 25.38 -17.51 17.98
N ASN A 40 25.49 -16.98 19.20
CA ASN A 40 24.47 -17.18 20.24
C ASN A 40 23.14 -16.51 19.88
N VAL A 41 23.18 -15.38 19.16
CA VAL A 41 21.99 -14.68 18.68
C VAL A 41 21.33 -15.46 17.55
N ILE A 42 22.11 -16.01 16.61
CA ILE A 42 21.61 -16.84 15.52
C ILE A 42 20.92 -18.10 16.07
N LYS A 43 21.52 -18.77 17.06
CA LYS A 43 20.91 -19.94 17.71
C LYS A 43 19.58 -19.58 18.38
N ARG A 44 19.52 -18.44 19.06
CA ARG A 44 18.26 -17.95 19.67
C ARG A 44 17.20 -17.67 18.61
N PHE A 45 17.58 -17.05 17.49
CA PHE A 45 16.65 -16.81 16.39
C PHE A 45 16.09 -18.09 15.77
N ASP A 46 16.92 -19.12 15.65
CA ASP A 46 16.49 -20.45 15.20
C ASP A 46 15.44 -21.06 16.16
N GLU A 47 15.74 -21.08 17.46
CA GLU A 47 14.83 -21.56 18.51
C GLU A 47 13.51 -20.76 18.53
N MET A 48 13.59 -19.44 18.42
CA MET A 48 12.44 -18.54 18.45
C MET A 48 11.53 -18.71 17.22
N ILE A 49 12.13 -18.88 16.03
CA ILE A 49 11.38 -19.13 14.80
C ILE A 49 10.58 -20.44 14.92
N ASP A 50 11.22 -21.52 15.38
CA ASP A 50 10.56 -22.82 15.55
C ASP A 50 9.42 -22.78 16.56
N TYR A 51 9.58 -21.97 17.62
CA TYR A 51 8.57 -21.83 18.66
C TYR A 51 7.34 -21.05 18.17
N ASN A 52 7.52 -19.99 17.39
CA ASN A 52 6.46 -19.03 17.13
C ASN A 52 5.76 -19.20 15.78
N VAL A 53 6.43 -19.74 14.76
CA VAL A 53 5.96 -19.66 13.36
C VAL A 53 5.25 -20.93 12.87
N PRO A 54 5.85 -22.14 12.87
CA PRO A 54 5.34 -23.31 12.13
C PRO A 54 4.09 -23.98 12.73
N HIS A 55 3.59 -23.47 13.85
CA HIS A 55 2.46 -24.02 14.60
C HIS A 55 1.11 -23.41 14.18
N GLY A 56 0.03 -23.89 14.80
CA GLY A 56 -1.33 -23.45 14.48
C GLY A 56 -1.87 -24.03 13.18
N LYS A 57 -3.00 -23.49 12.71
CA LYS A 57 -3.72 -24.00 11.53
C LYS A 57 -3.10 -23.55 10.19
N LYS A 58 -2.24 -22.53 10.20
CA LYS A 58 -1.59 -21.90 9.02
C LYS A 58 -2.55 -21.52 7.89
N LEU A 59 -3.79 -21.16 8.25
CA LEU A 59 -4.85 -20.92 7.28
C LEU A 59 -4.55 -19.74 6.36
N ARG A 60 -3.87 -18.70 6.87
CA ARG A 60 -3.55 -17.50 6.10
C ARG A 60 -2.50 -17.81 5.02
N GLY A 61 -1.41 -18.47 5.42
CA GLY A 61 -0.37 -18.89 4.48
C GLY A 61 -0.85 -19.94 3.49
N LEU A 62 -1.61 -20.94 3.96
CA LEU A 62 -2.19 -21.95 3.10
C LEU A 62 -3.19 -21.34 2.12
N CYS A 63 -3.96 -20.33 2.52
CA CYS A 63 -4.86 -19.61 1.63
C CYS A 63 -4.12 -19.03 0.42
N VAL A 64 -2.93 -18.43 0.59
CA VAL A 64 -2.15 -17.91 -0.54
C VAL A 64 -1.86 -19.03 -1.55
N TYR A 65 -1.35 -20.16 -1.05
CA TYR A 65 -0.97 -21.30 -1.88
C TYR A 65 -2.18 -21.87 -2.63
N GLU A 66 -3.27 -22.12 -1.91
CA GLU A 66 -4.51 -22.69 -2.46
C GLU A 66 -5.17 -21.74 -3.47
N SER A 67 -5.32 -20.46 -3.11
CA SER A 67 -5.88 -19.43 -3.99
C SER A 67 -5.05 -19.33 -5.27
N PHE A 68 -3.73 -19.31 -5.17
CA PHE A 68 -2.84 -19.28 -6.34
C PHE A 68 -3.07 -20.48 -7.27
N LEU A 69 -3.15 -21.70 -6.74
CA LEU A 69 -3.41 -22.90 -7.56
C LEU A 69 -4.75 -22.80 -8.31
N HIS A 70 -5.80 -22.28 -7.67
CA HIS A 70 -7.09 -22.10 -8.31
C HIS A 70 -7.11 -20.96 -9.35
N LEU A 71 -6.43 -19.86 -9.08
CA LEU A 71 -6.30 -18.73 -10.02
C LEU A 71 -5.56 -19.15 -11.30
N MET A 72 -4.51 -19.93 -11.13
CA MET A 72 -3.67 -20.39 -12.24
C MET A 72 -4.16 -21.68 -12.89
N ASP A 73 -5.11 -22.37 -12.26
CA ASP A 73 -5.60 -23.70 -12.68
C ASP A 73 -4.46 -24.73 -12.81
N ILE A 74 -3.57 -24.73 -11.81
CA ILE A 74 -2.41 -25.61 -11.75
C ILE A 74 -2.73 -26.83 -10.87
N ASP A 75 -2.49 -28.03 -11.39
CA ASP A 75 -2.41 -29.25 -10.59
C ASP A 75 -0.96 -29.46 -10.11
N PRO A 76 -0.70 -29.38 -8.78
CA PRO A 76 0.65 -29.62 -8.23
C PRO A 76 1.22 -31.01 -8.56
N GLN A 77 0.37 -32.00 -8.88
CA GLN A 77 0.79 -33.37 -9.19
C GLN A 77 1.07 -33.61 -10.68
N ASP A 78 0.63 -32.71 -11.57
CA ASP A 78 0.97 -32.73 -13.01
C ASP A 78 1.38 -31.32 -13.49
N PRO A 79 2.51 -30.76 -13.00
CA PRO A 79 2.97 -29.43 -13.38
C PRO A 79 3.53 -29.45 -14.82
N LYS A 80 2.65 -29.48 -15.82
CA LYS A 80 3.01 -29.31 -17.23
C LYS A 80 2.83 -27.87 -17.67
N SER A 81 3.87 -27.35 -18.31
CA SER A 81 3.99 -26.06 -19.02
C SER A 81 4.47 -24.85 -18.22
N THR A 82 5.14 -23.97 -18.96
CA THR A 82 5.50 -22.61 -18.57
C THR A 82 4.27 -21.70 -18.72
N PHE A 83 3.96 -20.88 -17.72
CA PHE A 83 2.93 -19.84 -17.83
C PHE A 83 3.62 -18.48 -18.03
N ASN A 84 3.30 -17.75 -19.11
CA ASN A 84 3.96 -16.48 -19.46
C ASN A 84 5.52 -16.55 -19.45
N ASN A 85 6.09 -17.68 -19.91
CA ASN A 85 7.53 -17.99 -19.88
C ASN A 85 8.14 -18.21 -18.47
N PHE A 86 7.33 -18.28 -17.42
CA PHE A 86 7.77 -18.66 -16.07
C PHE A 86 7.55 -20.16 -15.82
N ASP A 87 8.49 -20.79 -15.10
CA ASP A 87 8.38 -22.17 -14.65
C ASP A 87 7.32 -22.28 -13.54
N SER A 88 6.30 -23.13 -13.75
CA SER A 88 5.20 -23.34 -12.80
C SER A 88 5.69 -23.78 -11.41
N ASN A 89 6.80 -24.53 -11.31
CA ASN A 89 7.37 -24.90 -10.01
C ASN A 89 7.95 -23.68 -9.26
N VAL A 90 8.53 -22.72 -10.00
CA VAL A 90 9.03 -21.48 -9.41
C VAL A 90 7.88 -20.64 -8.89
N LEU A 91 6.79 -20.52 -9.64
CA LEU A 91 5.60 -19.78 -9.20
C LEU A 91 4.92 -20.44 -7.98
N ILE A 92 4.87 -21.77 -7.93
CA ILE A 92 4.39 -22.50 -6.73
C ILE A 92 5.28 -22.22 -5.52
N ASP A 93 6.61 -22.30 -5.68
CA ASP A 93 7.56 -21.96 -4.61
C ASP A 93 7.40 -20.50 -4.15
N GLN A 94 7.13 -19.57 -5.07
CA GLN A 94 6.82 -18.16 -4.77
C GLN A 94 5.52 -18.03 -3.96
N ALA A 95 4.43 -18.67 -4.39
CA ALA A 95 3.16 -18.65 -3.65
C ALA A 95 3.31 -19.25 -2.23
N LYS A 96 4.05 -20.35 -2.09
CA LYS A 96 4.37 -20.95 -0.78
C LYS A 96 5.22 -20.02 0.07
N ALA A 97 6.26 -19.40 -0.48
CA ALA A 97 7.11 -18.45 0.23
C ALA A 97 6.31 -17.24 0.73
N ILE A 98 5.40 -16.71 -0.09
CA ILE A 98 4.53 -15.60 0.28
C ILE A 98 3.49 -16.01 1.32
N GLY A 99 2.94 -17.22 1.23
CA GLY A 99 2.15 -17.79 2.30
C GLY A 99 2.91 -17.81 3.63
N TRP A 100 4.16 -18.26 3.63
CA TRP A 100 5.01 -18.25 4.83
C TRP A 100 5.35 -16.83 5.30
N CYS A 101 5.52 -15.86 4.40
CA CYS A 101 5.68 -14.45 4.78
C CYS A 101 4.51 -13.96 5.65
N ILE A 102 3.28 -14.37 5.34
CA ILE A 102 2.09 -14.02 6.14
C ILE A 102 2.12 -14.76 7.50
N GLU A 103 2.57 -16.02 7.55
CA GLU A 103 2.72 -16.74 8.83
C GLU A 103 3.84 -16.14 9.71
N PHE A 104 4.94 -15.65 9.13
CA PHE A 104 5.98 -14.89 9.84
C PHE A 104 5.43 -13.56 10.37
N LEU A 105 4.66 -12.84 9.55
CA LEU A 105 4.02 -11.60 9.92
C LEU A 105 3.03 -11.81 11.08
N GLN A 106 2.18 -12.85 10.99
CA GLN A 106 1.30 -13.24 12.08
C GLN A 106 2.08 -13.63 13.33
N GLY A 107 3.14 -14.42 13.20
CA GLY A 107 3.99 -14.81 14.33
C GLY A 107 4.58 -13.59 15.05
N ALA A 108 5.02 -12.57 14.31
CA ALA A 108 5.50 -11.33 14.88
C ALA A 108 4.42 -10.58 15.66
N PHE A 109 3.22 -10.44 15.07
CA PHE A 109 2.10 -9.80 15.75
C PHE A 109 1.72 -10.55 17.01
N LEU A 110 1.62 -11.88 16.99
CA LEU A 110 1.27 -12.68 18.17
C LEU A 110 2.32 -12.55 19.29
N VAL A 111 3.61 -12.56 18.96
CA VAL A 111 4.67 -12.37 19.97
C VAL A 111 4.55 -11.00 20.65
N ALA A 112 4.28 -9.94 19.89
CA ALA A 112 4.10 -8.60 20.44
C ALA A 112 2.77 -8.47 21.22
N ASP A 113 1.68 -8.98 20.66
CA ASP A 113 0.32 -8.95 21.21
C ASP A 113 0.25 -9.70 22.54
N ASP A 114 0.87 -10.88 22.63
CA ASP A 114 0.91 -11.65 23.87
C ASP A 114 1.56 -10.88 25.03
N ILE A 115 2.51 -9.98 24.74
CA ILE A 115 3.13 -9.08 25.74
C ILE A 115 2.17 -7.95 26.09
N MET A 116 1.57 -7.31 25.09
CA MET A 116 0.66 -6.17 25.27
C MET A 116 -0.59 -6.57 26.07
N ASP A 117 -1.11 -7.77 25.81
CA ASP A 117 -2.32 -8.32 26.43
C ASP A 117 -2.02 -9.20 27.64
N ASN A 118 -0.77 -9.25 28.12
CA ASN A 118 -0.33 -10.08 29.26
C ASN A 118 -0.72 -11.57 29.16
N SER A 119 -0.89 -12.07 27.95
CA SER A 119 -1.37 -13.43 27.66
C SER A 119 -0.46 -14.49 28.27
N LYS A 120 -1.04 -15.62 28.68
CA LYS A 120 -0.29 -16.72 29.33
C LYS A 120 0.03 -17.87 28.40
N PHE A 121 -0.88 -18.18 27.49
CA PHE A 121 -0.76 -19.32 26.58
C PHE A 121 -1.12 -18.93 25.16
N ARG A 122 -0.37 -19.46 24.20
CA ARG A 122 -0.60 -19.36 22.77
C ARG A 122 -0.34 -20.71 22.13
N ARG A 123 -1.30 -21.19 21.31
CA ARG A 123 -1.20 -22.47 20.57
C ARG A 123 -0.88 -23.66 21.50
N GLY A 124 -1.44 -23.66 22.71
CA GLY A 124 -1.23 -24.73 23.71
C GLY A 124 0.13 -24.72 24.42
N GLN A 125 0.94 -23.67 24.23
CA GLN A 125 2.25 -23.50 24.87
C GLN A 125 2.30 -22.15 25.61
N PRO A 126 3.20 -21.94 26.59
CA PRO A 126 3.41 -20.62 27.18
C PRO A 126 3.74 -19.55 26.13
N CYS A 127 3.25 -18.33 26.30
CA CYS A 127 3.63 -17.22 25.42
C CYS A 127 5.15 -17.00 25.43
N TRP A 128 5.75 -16.65 24.28
CA TRP A 128 7.20 -16.62 24.11
C TRP A 128 7.93 -15.79 25.19
N TYR A 129 7.38 -14.63 25.56
CA TYR A 129 7.97 -13.75 26.57
C TYR A 129 8.03 -14.34 27.99
N LEU A 130 7.26 -15.40 28.26
CA LEU A 130 7.24 -16.12 29.54
C LEU A 130 8.27 -17.24 29.63
N ASN A 131 8.94 -17.58 28.53
CA ASN A 131 9.99 -18.59 28.55
C ASN A 131 11.24 -18.10 29.29
N ASP A 132 11.90 -19.02 30.00
CA ASP A 132 13.10 -18.73 30.80
C ASP A 132 14.16 -18.01 29.96
N GLY A 133 14.58 -16.82 30.40
CA GLY A 133 15.59 -16.01 29.71
C GLY A 133 15.11 -15.27 28.46
N VAL A 134 13.80 -15.20 28.21
CA VAL A 134 13.21 -14.38 27.14
C VAL A 134 12.77 -13.01 27.66
N GLY A 135 11.71 -12.95 28.48
CA GLY A 135 11.17 -11.68 28.99
C GLY A 135 10.91 -10.66 27.86
N THR A 136 11.30 -9.41 28.08
CA THR A 136 11.10 -8.32 27.10
C THR A 136 11.98 -8.42 25.85
N ILE A 137 12.95 -9.35 25.80
CA ILE A 137 13.71 -9.63 24.56
C ILE A 137 12.79 -10.09 23.43
N ALA A 138 11.63 -10.67 23.78
CA ALA A 138 10.58 -11.02 22.84
C ALA A 138 10.16 -9.85 21.90
N ILE A 139 10.30 -8.59 22.33
CA ILE A 139 10.06 -7.42 21.49
C ILE A 139 11.06 -7.36 20.33
N ASN A 140 12.36 -7.59 20.59
CA ASN A 140 13.35 -7.65 19.53
C ASN A 140 13.16 -8.88 18.64
N ASP A 141 12.74 -9.99 19.23
CA ASP A 141 12.45 -11.22 18.50
C ASP A 141 11.29 -11.02 17.49
N SER A 142 10.26 -10.21 17.84
CA SER A 142 9.19 -9.88 16.89
C SER A 142 9.68 -9.00 15.72
N PHE A 143 10.60 -8.05 15.96
CA PHE A 143 11.24 -7.29 14.89
C PHE A 143 12.05 -8.17 13.94
N PHE A 144 12.71 -9.21 14.47
CA PHE A 144 13.42 -10.17 13.65
C PHE A 144 12.47 -11.00 12.77
N LEU A 145 11.31 -11.43 13.31
CA LEU A 145 10.28 -12.09 12.52
C LEU A 145 9.77 -11.19 11.37
N ILE A 146 9.55 -9.90 11.64
CA ILE A 146 9.16 -8.91 10.61
C ILE A 146 10.26 -8.77 9.54
N SER A 147 11.54 -8.69 9.93
CA SER A 147 12.66 -8.61 8.99
C SER A 147 12.72 -9.80 8.02
N ASN A 148 12.32 -10.99 8.48
CA ASN A 148 12.26 -12.19 7.64
C ASN A 148 11.21 -12.06 6.52
N VAL A 149 10.09 -11.37 6.77
CA VAL A 149 9.07 -11.09 5.75
C VAL A 149 9.68 -10.35 4.56
N PHE A 150 10.35 -9.21 4.81
CA PHE A 150 10.98 -8.42 3.76
C PHE A 150 12.10 -9.17 3.03
N THR A 151 12.87 -9.96 3.78
CA THR A 151 13.95 -10.78 3.22
C THR A 151 13.40 -11.80 2.22
N LEU A 152 12.35 -12.52 2.61
CA LEU A 152 11.76 -13.58 1.78
C LEU A 152 11.03 -13.02 0.56
N ILE A 153 10.32 -11.89 0.70
CA ILE A 153 9.70 -11.21 -0.44
C ILE A 153 10.75 -10.84 -1.47
N THR A 154 11.84 -10.18 -1.07
CA THR A 154 12.93 -9.81 -2.00
C THR A 154 13.59 -11.05 -2.61
N GLU A 155 13.87 -12.08 -1.82
CA GLU A 155 14.56 -13.28 -2.28
C GLU A 155 13.76 -14.11 -3.29
N TYR A 156 12.45 -14.28 -3.06
CA TYR A 156 11.60 -15.12 -3.90
C TYR A 156 10.91 -14.34 -5.02
N LEU A 157 10.62 -13.05 -4.82
CA LEU A 157 9.89 -12.23 -5.78
C LEU A 157 10.70 -11.08 -6.40
N GLY A 158 11.98 -10.89 -6.08
CA GLY A 158 12.75 -9.73 -6.59
C GLY A 158 12.76 -9.57 -8.12
N ASN A 159 12.53 -10.67 -8.86
CA ASN A 159 12.40 -10.67 -10.32
C ASN A 159 10.95 -10.83 -10.83
N HIS A 160 9.97 -10.91 -9.93
CA HIS A 160 8.56 -11.05 -10.28
C HIS A 160 8.02 -9.69 -10.78
N PRO A 161 7.25 -9.62 -11.88
CA PRO A 161 6.74 -8.35 -12.42
C PRO A 161 5.94 -7.52 -11.41
N ASN A 162 5.20 -8.19 -10.52
CA ASN A 162 4.41 -7.55 -9.47
C ASN A 162 5.17 -7.39 -8.13
N TYR A 163 6.51 -7.46 -8.12
CA TYR A 163 7.30 -7.31 -6.90
C TYR A 163 6.95 -6.04 -6.11
N SER A 164 6.91 -4.89 -6.79
CA SER A 164 6.62 -3.60 -6.15
C SER A 164 5.22 -3.58 -5.52
N LYS A 165 4.23 -4.13 -6.21
CA LYS A 165 2.86 -4.26 -5.71
C LYS A 165 2.73 -5.23 -4.55
N LEU A 166 3.42 -6.36 -4.60
CA LEU A 166 3.47 -7.32 -3.49
C LEU A 166 4.14 -6.69 -2.27
N PHE A 167 5.26 -5.99 -2.43
CA PHE A 167 5.91 -5.29 -1.34
C PHE A 167 5.01 -4.18 -0.74
N GLU A 168 4.35 -3.40 -1.60
CA GLU A 168 3.42 -2.33 -1.22
C GLU A 168 2.27 -2.86 -0.36
N ILE A 169 1.58 -3.94 -0.76
CA ILE A 169 0.45 -4.47 0.02
C ILE A 169 0.86 -5.11 1.35
N PHE A 170 2.07 -5.68 1.44
CA PHE A 170 2.60 -6.18 2.71
C PHE A 170 2.90 -5.03 3.66
N ASN A 171 3.49 -3.94 3.16
CA ASN A 171 3.78 -2.75 3.96
C ASN A 171 2.51 -1.99 4.38
N GLU A 172 1.54 -1.83 3.47
CA GLU A 172 0.22 -1.27 3.78
C GLU A 172 -0.46 -2.10 4.86
N THR A 173 -0.50 -3.43 4.69
CA THR A 173 -1.15 -4.33 5.66
C THR A 173 -0.46 -4.30 7.02
N PHE A 174 0.87 -4.29 7.07
CA PHE A 174 1.61 -4.15 8.32
C PHE A 174 1.22 -2.86 9.05
N THR A 175 1.20 -1.73 8.32
CA THR A 175 0.81 -0.43 8.86
C THR A 175 -0.63 -0.45 9.36
N ASN A 176 -1.56 -1.00 8.57
CA ASN A 176 -2.97 -1.12 8.90
C ASN A 176 -3.17 -1.90 10.20
N THR A 177 -2.46 -3.02 10.38
CA THR A 177 -2.55 -3.83 11.59
C THR A 177 -1.92 -3.16 12.80
N VAL A 178 -0.81 -2.45 12.65
CA VAL A 178 -0.22 -1.64 13.74
C VAL A 178 -1.18 -0.52 14.16
N VAL A 179 -1.82 0.17 13.21
CA VAL A 179 -2.87 1.16 13.49
C VAL A 179 -4.04 0.52 14.22
N GLY A 180 -4.54 -0.61 13.73
CA GLY A 180 -5.63 -1.36 14.37
C GLY A 180 -5.31 -1.79 15.79
N GLN A 181 -4.09 -2.27 16.04
CA GLN A 181 -3.60 -2.59 17.38
C GLN A 181 -3.53 -1.34 18.27
N GLY A 182 -3.08 -0.21 17.71
CA GLY A 182 -3.08 1.07 18.41
C GLY A 182 -4.48 1.47 18.86
N ILE A 183 -5.47 1.37 17.96
CA ILE A 183 -6.87 1.65 18.26
C ILE A 183 -7.39 0.70 19.37
N ASP A 184 -7.12 -0.60 19.27
CA ASP A 184 -7.51 -1.61 20.26
C ASP A 184 -6.96 -1.29 21.66
N LEU A 185 -5.72 -0.83 21.76
CA LEU A 185 -5.06 -0.56 23.04
C LEU A 185 -5.48 0.78 23.68
N ILE A 186 -5.86 1.78 22.88
CA ILE A 186 -6.28 3.10 23.40
C ILE A 186 -7.78 3.21 23.65
N THR A 187 -8.59 2.31 23.07
CA THR A 187 -10.06 2.34 23.21
C THR A 187 -10.51 2.09 24.65
N PRO A 188 -9.95 1.10 25.37
CA PRO A 188 -10.29 0.88 26.77
C PRO A 188 -9.92 2.08 27.66
N PRO A 189 -10.84 2.56 28.52
CA PRO A 189 -10.54 3.65 29.44
C PRO A 189 -9.54 3.20 30.50
N LYS A 190 -8.72 4.14 30.98
CA LYS A 190 -7.97 3.92 32.23
C LYS A 190 -8.96 3.89 33.40
N ARG A 191 -8.96 2.80 34.17
CA ARG A 191 -9.82 2.62 35.35
C ARG A 191 -8.98 2.66 36.62
N ASN A 192 -9.26 3.61 37.54
CA ASN A 192 -8.64 3.56 38.87
C ASN A 192 -9.38 2.59 39.79
N ALA A 193 -8.68 2.13 40.83
CA ALA A 193 -9.26 1.23 41.82
C ALA A 193 -10.51 1.85 42.47
N GLY A 194 -11.65 1.15 42.35
CA GLY A 194 -12.93 1.56 42.92
C GLY A 194 -13.82 2.40 42.00
N GLU A 195 -13.37 2.79 40.80
CA GLU A 195 -14.20 3.47 39.81
C GLU A 195 -15.08 2.49 39.01
N LEU A 196 -16.20 2.98 38.48
CA LEU A 196 -17.01 2.27 37.49
C LEU A 196 -16.33 2.32 36.11
N PHE A 197 -16.57 1.29 35.30
CA PHE A 197 -16.08 1.20 33.93
C PHE A 197 -16.82 2.18 33.02
N ASN A 198 -16.09 3.00 32.25
CA ASN A 198 -16.68 3.96 31.32
C ASN A 198 -16.78 3.40 29.89
N PHE A 199 -18.01 3.15 29.42
CA PHE A 199 -18.27 2.64 28.07
C PHE A 199 -18.45 3.72 26.98
N GLU A 200 -18.12 4.98 27.25
CA GLU A 200 -18.30 6.09 26.29
C GLU A 200 -17.64 5.84 24.92
N ASN A 201 -16.48 5.19 24.92
CA ASN A 201 -15.73 4.84 23.69
C ASN A 201 -16.18 3.50 23.07
N TYR A 202 -17.11 2.76 23.69
CA TYR A 202 -17.52 1.41 23.28
C TYR A 202 -18.71 1.53 22.34
N LYS A 203 -18.43 2.02 21.14
CA LYS A 203 -19.41 2.19 20.06
C LYS A 203 -19.22 1.10 19.02
N GLU A 204 -20.31 0.74 18.34
CA GLU A 204 -20.26 -0.29 17.30
C GLU A 204 -19.31 0.09 16.14
N GLU A 205 -19.30 1.37 15.75
CA GLU A 205 -18.40 1.88 14.72
C GLU A 205 -16.93 1.81 15.15
N GLN A 206 -16.65 2.06 16.44
CA GLN A 206 -15.31 1.90 17.02
C GLN A 206 -14.88 0.43 16.98
N TYR A 207 -15.76 -0.49 17.37
CA TYR A 207 -15.51 -1.92 17.29
C TYR A 207 -15.17 -2.37 15.87
N TYR A 208 -16.03 -2.06 14.87
CA TYR A 208 -15.76 -2.47 13.50
C TYR A 208 -14.53 -1.78 12.90
N SER A 209 -14.17 -0.59 13.38
CA SER A 209 -12.87 0.04 13.05
C SER A 209 -11.70 -0.78 13.59
N ILE A 210 -11.70 -1.15 14.88
CA ILE A 210 -10.68 -2.03 15.46
C ILE A 210 -10.55 -3.31 14.63
N VAL A 211 -11.66 -4.01 14.41
CA VAL A 211 -11.69 -5.29 13.70
C VAL A 211 -11.14 -5.19 12.28
N LYS A 212 -11.58 -4.18 11.52
CA LYS A 212 -11.14 -3.96 10.14
C LYS A 212 -9.63 -3.79 10.07
N TRP A 213 -9.07 -2.90 10.89
CA TRP A 213 -7.66 -2.55 10.84
C TRP A 213 -6.77 -3.61 11.49
N LYS A 214 -7.16 -4.13 12.66
CA LYS A 214 -6.41 -5.13 13.43
C LYS A 214 -6.42 -6.51 12.76
N THR A 215 -7.56 -6.93 12.20
CA THR A 215 -7.75 -8.34 11.80
C THR A 215 -8.03 -8.51 10.31
N ALA A 216 -8.97 -7.76 9.74
CA ALA A 216 -9.49 -8.06 8.40
C ALA A 216 -8.45 -7.93 7.28
N PHE A 217 -7.61 -6.87 7.30
CA PHE A 217 -6.60 -6.68 6.27
C PHE A 217 -5.57 -7.82 6.24
N TYR A 218 -4.91 -8.13 7.35
CA TYR A 218 -3.83 -9.13 7.33
C TYR A 218 -4.33 -10.57 7.28
N SER A 219 -5.52 -10.84 7.83
CA SER A 219 -6.02 -12.22 7.94
C SER A 219 -6.81 -12.68 6.72
N PHE A 220 -7.46 -11.76 6.00
CA PHE A 220 -8.36 -12.09 4.90
C PHE A 220 -7.93 -11.40 3.59
N SER A 221 -7.73 -10.09 3.62
CA SER A 221 -7.39 -9.35 2.40
C SER A 221 -6.00 -9.74 1.87
N LEU A 222 -4.95 -9.64 2.69
CA LEU A 222 -3.57 -9.86 2.27
C LEU A 222 -3.34 -11.24 1.62
N PRO A 223 -3.84 -12.38 2.17
CA PRO A 223 -3.63 -13.67 1.54
C PRO A 223 -4.13 -13.77 0.09
N VAL A 224 -5.35 -13.31 -0.19
CA VAL A 224 -5.95 -13.42 -1.53
C VAL A 224 -5.36 -12.37 -2.47
N GLN A 225 -5.15 -11.14 -2.00
CA GLN A 225 -4.53 -10.08 -2.80
C GLN A 225 -3.11 -10.47 -3.22
N ALA A 226 -2.34 -11.07 -2.30
CA ALA A 226 -1.01 -11.59 -2.62
C ALA A 226 -1.09 -12.72 -3.65
N ALA A 227 -2.03 -13.66 -3.50
CA ALA A 227 -2.25 -14.72 -4.48
C ALA A 227 -2.62 -14.18 -5.87
N LEU A 228 -3.47 -13.15 -5.95
CA LEU A 228 -3.84 -12.48 -7.21
C LEU A 228 -2.61 -11.88 -7.89
N TYR A 229 -1.77 -11.15 -7.15
CA TYR A 229 -0.55 -10.57 -7.74
C TYR A 229 0.47 -11.62 -8.16
N VAL A 230 0.67 -12.69 -7.39
CA VAL A 230 1.54 -13.83 -7.78
C VAL A 230 0.97 -14.56 -9.00
N ALA A 231 -0.35 -14.58 -9.17
CA ALA A 231 -1.03 -15.10 -10.35
C ALA A 231 -1.10 -14.11 -11.53
N PHE A 232 -0.33 -13.02 -11.50
CA PHE A 232 -0.30 -11.98 -12.54
C PHE A 232 -1.64 -11.25 -12.77
N ILE A 233 -2.55 -11.29 -11.79
CA ILE A 233 -3.82 -10.55 -11.82
C ILE A 233 -3.58 -9.26 -11.03
N ASP A 234 -3.33 -8.15 -11.74
CA ASP A 234 -3.05 -6.82 -11.17
C ASP A 234 -4.18 -5.81 -11.44
N ASN A 235 -5.30 -6.27 -12.00
CA ASN A 235 -6.43 -5.42 -12.33
C ASN A 235 -7.03 -4.77 -11.06
N PRO A 236 -7.07 -3.43 -10.96
CA PRO A 236 -7.55 -2.75 -9.75
C PRO A 236 -9.01 -3.02 -9.40
N GLU A 237 -9.90 -3.23 -10.39
CA GLU A 237 -11.31 -3.56 -10.14
C GLU A 237 -11.43 -4.94 -9.47
N VAL A 238 -10.68 -5.93 -9.97
CA VAL A 238 -10.67 -7.28 -9.40
C VAL A 238 -10.18 -7.24 -7.95
N HIS A 239 -9.05 -6.57 -7.72
CA HIS A 239 -8.50 -6.38 -6.38
C HIS A 239 -9.46 -5.66 -5.44
N GLN A 240 -10.14 -4.61 -5.90
CA GLN A 240 -11.04 -3.84 -5.05
C GLN A 240 -12.29 -4.64 -4.67
N LYS A 241 -12.95 -5.29 -5.64
CA LYS A 241 -14.13 -6.13 -5.36
C LYS A 241 -13.80 -7.31 -4.45
N CYS A 242 -12.63 -7.93 -4.62
CA CYS A 242 -12.16 -8.97 -3.69
C CYS A 242 -11.89 -8.39 -2.30
N LYS A 243 -11.20 -7.24 -2.20
CA LYS A 243 -10.91 -6.55 -0.93
C LYS A 243 -12.19 -6.29 -0.15
N ASP A 244 -13.23 -5.76 -0.78
CA ASP A 244 -14.50 -5.44 -0.12
C ASP A 244 -15.14 -6.69 0.54
N ILE A 245 -15.23 -7.80 -0.19
CA ILE A 245 -15.75 -9.07 0.35
C ILE A 245 -14.85 -9.61 1.47
N LEU A 246 -13.53 -9.53 1.31
CA LEU A 246 -12.57 -10.06 2.29
C LEU A 246 -12.56 -9.26 3.58
N ILE A 247 -12.83 -7.95 3.54
CA ILE A 247 -12.99 -7.14 4.74
C ILE A 247 -14.23 -7.57 5.52
N ASP A 248 -15.35 -7.80 4.83
CA ASP A 248 -16.57 -8.32 5.46
C ASP A 248 -16.34 -9.68 6.13
N MET A 249 -15.61 -10.57 5.45
CA MET A 249 -15.22 -11.87 6.01
C MET A 249 -14.34 -11.73 7.25
N GLY A 250 -13.39 -10.80 7.24
CA GLY A 250 -12.56 -10.50 8.40
C GLY A 250 -13.35 -9.93 9.57
N CYS A 251 -14.36 -9.11 9.31
CA CYS A 251 -15.28 -8.62 10.32
C CYS A 251 -16.08 -9.76 10.95
N PHE A 252 -16.66 -10.64 10.14
CA PHE A 252 -17.34 -11.84 10.60
C PHE A 252 -16.43 -12.73 11.46
N PHE A 253 -15.19 -12.97 11.02
CA PHE A 253 -14.23 -13.79 11.74
C PHE A 253 -13.85 -13.24 13.12
N GLN A 254 -13.67 -11.92 13.25
CA GLN A 254 -13.35 -11.35 14.56
C GLN A 254 -14.54 -11.43 15.52
N VAL A 255 -15.77 -11.26 15.03
CA VAL A 255 -16.97 -11.49 15.87
C VAL A 255 -17.02 -12.93 16.39
N GLN A 256 -16.63 -13.90 15.56
CA GLN A 256 -16.49 -15.29 16.00
C GLN A 256 -15.37 -15.47 17.04
N ASP A 257 -14.20 -14.83 16.86
CA ASP A 257 -13.12 -14.88 17.85
C ASP A 257 -13.55 -14.31 19.20
N ASP A 258 -14.20 -13.14 19.23
CA ASP A 258 -14.75 -12.52 20.45
C ASP A 258 -15.82 -13.41 21.12
N PHE A 259 -16.66 -14.06 20.32
CA PHE A 259 -17.65 -15.01 20.82
C PHE A 259 -16.97 -16.23 21.47
N LEU A 260 -15.99 -16.82 20.79
CA LEU A 260 -15.24 -17.97 21.27
C LEU A 260 -14.33 -17.63 22.44
N ASP A 261 -13.90 -16.38 22.60
CA ASP A 261 -13.15 -15.92 23.77
C ASP A 261 -14.00 -16.07 25.05
N CYS A 262 -15.27 -15.69 24.98
CA CYS A 262 -16.17 -15.78 26.11
C CYS A 262 -16.78 -17.19 26.30
N TYR A 263 -17.21 -17.82 25.20
CA TYR A 263 -18.04 -19.05 25.19
C TYR A 263 -17.32 -20.32 24.72
N GLY A 264 -16.13 -20.19 24.12
CA GLY A 264 -15.39 -21.33 23.58
C GLY A 264 -14.76 -22.20 24.67
N ASP A 265 -14.62 -23.50 24.40
CA ASP A 265 -13.85 -24.41 25.27
C ASP A 265 -12.35 -24.13 25.08
N PRO A 266 -11.61 -23.74 26.14
CA PRO A 266 -10.16 -23.50 26.06
C PRO A 266 -9.34 -24.65 25.48
N LYS A 267 -9.83 -25.90 25.61
CA LYS A 267 -9.17 -27.07 25.00
C LYS A 267 -9.27 -27.09 23.48
N VAL A 268 -10.31 -26.49 22.93
CA VAL A 268 -10.57 -26.42 21.49
C VAL A 268 -9.95 -25.15 20.90
N THR A 269 -10.11 -24.00 21.57
CA THR A 269 -9.56 -22.71 21.13
C THR A 269 -8.04 -22.63 21.34
N GLY A 270 -7.50 -23.39 22.30
CA GLY A 270 -6.07 -23.39 22.64
C GLY A 270 -5.61 -22.13 23.39
N LYS A 271 -6.55 -21.28 23.82
CA LYS A 271 -6.34 -20.09 24.66
C LYS A 271 -7.43 -20.02 25.75
N VAL A 272 -7.11 -19.41 26.88
CA VAL A 272 -8.11 -18.96 27.86
C VAL A 272 -8.53 -17.57 27.42
N GLY A 273 -9.84 -17.32 27.29
CA GLY A 273 -10.32 -16.00 26.92
C GLY A 273 -10.08 -14.98 28.02
N THR A 274 -9.74 -13.76 27.61
CA THR A 274 -9.29 -12.67 28.48
C THR A 274 -9.97 -11.34 28.16
N ASP A 275 -10.90 -11.29 27.18
CA ASP A 275 -11.45 -10.03 26.68
C ASP A 275 -12.17 -9.22 27.77
N ILE A 276 -12.82 -9.90 28.72
CA ILE A 276 -13.53 -9.25 29.83
C ILE A 276 -12.52 -8.67 30.81
N GLU A 277 -11.49 -9.43 31.18
CA GLU A 277 -10.45 -9.01 32.12
C GLU A 277 -9.60 -7.86 31.58
N GLU A 278 -9.21 -7.94 30.31
CA GLU A 278 -8.35 -6.96 29.61
C GLU A 278 -9.14 -5.76 29.08
N SER A 279 -10.41 -5.64 29.48
CA SER A 279 -11.26 -4.52 29.12
C SER A 279 -11.44 -4.37 27.59
N LYS A 280 -11.39 -5.44 26.80
CA LYS A 280 -11.42 -5.32 25.34
C LYS A 280 -12.75 -4.74 24.84
N CYS A 281 -12.70 -3.93 23.78
CA CYS A 281 -13.89 -3.49 23.08
C CYS A 281 -14.32 -4.60 22.11
N GLY A 282 -14.99 -5.64 22.63
CA GLY A 282 -15.44 -6.80 21.84
C GLY A 282 -16.91 -6.76 21.44
N TRP A 283 -17.29 -7.59 20.47
CA TRP A 283 -18.66 -7.66 19.96
C TRP A 283 -19.70 -7.92 21.05
N LEU A 284 -19.40 -8.83 21.98
CA LEU A 284 -20.33 -9.20 23.05
C LEU A 284 -20.68 -8.03 23.96
N VAL A 285 -19.71 -7.18 24.32
CA VAL A 285 -20.00 -6.02 25.18
C VAL A 285 -20.78 -4.95 24.42
N ILE A 286 -20.49 -4.76 23.12
CA ILE A 286 -21.28 -3.87 22.26
C ILE A 286 -22.75 -4.33 22.18
N GLN A 287 -23.00 -5.63 21.98
CA GLN A 287 -24.36 -6.16 21.97
C GLN A 287 -25.03 -6.08 23.34
N ALA A 288 -24.27 -6.31 24.42
CA ALA A 288 -24.80 -6.20 25.77
C ALA A 288 -25.26 -4.76 26.08
N LEU A 289 -24.46 -3.76 25.73
CA LEU A 289 -24.76 -2.34 25.93
C LEU A 289 -26.00 -1.88 25.16
N LYS A 290 -26.28 -2.49 24.00
CA LYS A 290 -27.50 -2.23 23.21
C LYS A 290 -28.76 -2.80 23.84
N LYS A 291 -28.64 -3.90 24.59
CA LYS A 291 -29.79 -4.67 25.11
C LYS A 291 -30.05 -4.48 26.60
N CYS A 292 -29.05 -4.08 27.38
CA CYS A 292 -29.18 -3.97 28.82
C CYS A 292 -30.17 -2.86 29.23
N ASN A 293 -30.95 -3.12 30.27
CA ASN A 293 -31.65 -2.08 31.01
C ASN A 293 -30.69 -1.36 31.99
N ALA A 294 -31.17 -0.34 32.71
CA ALA A 294 -30.34 0.46 33.62
C ALA A 294 -29.66 -0.37 34.74
N GLU A 295 -30.36 -1.35 35.32
CA GLU A 295 -29.81 -2.20 36.38
C GLU A 295 -28.74 -3.17 35.83
N GLN A 296 -29.01 -3.76 34.67
CA GLN A 296 -28.06 -4.63 33.97
C GLN A 296 -26.82 -3.85 33.50
N ARG A 297 -26.99 -2.59 33.09
CA ARG A 297 -25.88 -1.72 32.73
C ARG A 297 -24.95 -1.45 33.92
N GLN A 298 -25.50 -1.23 35.11
CA GLN A 298 -24.70 -1.06 36.33
C GLN A 298 -23.86 -2.31 36.67
N ILE A 299 -24.35 -3.51 36.34
CA ILE A 299 -23.57 -4.76 36.49
C ILE A 299 -22.34 -4.72 35.56
N LEU A 300 -22.51 -4.36 34.28
CA LEU A 300 -21.37 -4.19 33.36
C LEU A 300 -20.39 -3.14 33.86
N GLU A 301 -20.87 -1.95 34.24
CA GLU A 301 -20.04 -0.85 34.72
C GLU A 301 -19.26 -1.24 35.98
N LYS A 302 -19.83 -2.06 36.86
CA LYS A 302 -19.16 -2.52 38.07
C LYS A 302 -18.09 -3.58 37.79
N HIS A 303 -18.38 -4.55 36.91
CA HIS A 303 -17.61 -5.79 36.81
C HIS A 303 -16.73 -5.93 35.56
N TYR A 304 -17.01 -5.22 34.46
CA TYR A 304 -16.21 -5.32 33.24
C TYR A 304 -14.80 -4.73 33.41
N GLY A 305 -13.77 -5.36 32.83
CA GLY A 305 -12.39 -4.90 32.94
C GLY A 305 -11.73 -5.19 34.30
N LEU A 306 -12.27 -6.14 35.08
CA LEU A 306 -11.65 -6.63 36.32
C LEU A 306 -11.17 -8.06 36.12
N SER A 307 -9.93 -8.33 36.53
CA SER A 307 -9.30 -9.64 36.40
C SER A 307 -9.73 -10.67 37.45
N ASP A 308 -10.63 -10.32 38.36
CA ASP A 308 -11.12 -11.24 39.39
C ASP A 308 -12.22 -12.16 38.84
N GLN A 309 -12.17 -13.43 39.24
CA GLN A 309 -13.06 -14.46 38.69
C GLN A 309 -14.55 -14.22 39.00
N GLU A 310 -14.86 -13.51 40.10
CA GLU A 310 -16.23 -13.22 40.47
C GLU A 310 -16.84 -12.20 39.52
N SER A 311 -16.12 -11.12 39.21
CA SER A 311 -16.54 -10.11 38.25
C SER A 311 -16.71 -10.66 36.83
N VAL A 312 -15.74 -11.45 36.35
CA VAL A 312 -15.85 -12.13 35.04
C VAL A 312 -17.10 -13.00 34.98
N LYS A 313 -17.39 -13.75 36.06
CA LYS A 313 -18.59 -14.57 36.15
C LYS A 313 -19.88 -13.75 36.07
N HIS A 314 -19.96 -12.61 36.76
CA HIS A 314 -21.14 -11.73 36.69
C HIS A 314 -21.38 -11.20 35.27
N VAL A 315 -20.33 -10.82 34.55
CA VAL A 315 -20.43 -10.38 33.14
C VAL A 315 -20.93 -11.52 32.25
N LYS A 316 -20.36 -12.73 32.38
CA LYS A 316 -20.79 -13.91 31.60
C LYS A 316 -22.23 -14.31 31.90
N GLU A 317 -22.66 -14.26 33.16
CA GLU A 317 -24.05 -14.50 33.56
C GLU A 317 -25.00 -13.48 32.94
N LEU A 318 -24.63 -12.21 32.90
CA LEU A 318 -25.41 -11.18 32.24
C LEU A 318 -25.51 -11.41 30.73
N TYR A 319 -24.42 -11.78 30.05
CA TYR A 319 -24.45 -12.14 28.63
C TYR A 319 -25.44 -13.29 28.35
N ASN A 320 -25.51 -14.27 29.25
CA ASN A 320 -26.50 -15.35 29.17
C ASN A 320 -27.93 -14.85 29.38
N GLN A 321 -28.16 -13.95 30.35
CA GLN A 321 -29.49 -13.35 30.56
C GLN A 321 -29.97 -12.53 29.36
N LEU A 322 -29.05 -11.90 28.63
CA LEU A 322 -29.32 -11.14 27.40
C LEU A 322 -29.43 -12.01 26.14
N ASN A 323 -29.29 -13.34 26.28
CA ASN A 323 -29.31 -14.33 25.20
C ASN A 323 -28.32 -13.99 24.06
N LEU A 324 -27.11 -13.52 24.40
CA LEU A 324 -26.14 -13.12 23.38
C LEU A 324 -25.62 -14.29 22.53
N SER A 325 -25.66 -15.52 23.05
CA SER A 325 -25.35 -16.71 22.25
C SER A 325 -26.34 -16.93 21.10
N GLU A 326 -27.63 -16.65 21.30
CA GLU A 326 -28.63 -16.77 20.24
C GLU A 326 -28.55 -15.59 19.25
N GLU A 327 -28.15 -14.41 19.73
CA GLU A 327 -27.84 -13.27 18.87
C GLU A 327 -26.66 -13.59 17.95
N TYR A 328 -25.59 -14.19 18.49
CA TYR A 328 -24.44 -14.63 17.70
C TYR A 328 -24.86 -15.65 16.63
N SER A 329 -25.64 -16.67 16.98
CA SER A 329 -26.10 -17.67 16.00
C SER A 329 -26.92 -17.05 14.85
N ARG A 330 -27.76 -16.06 15.13
CA ARG A 330 -28.51 -15.34 14.07
C ARG A 330 -27.60 -14.47 13.21
N PHE A 331 -26.66 -13.76 13.83
CA PHE A 331 -25.65 -12.98 13.12
C PHE A 331 -24.79 -13.87 12.21
N GLU A 332 -24.25 -14.97 12.73
CA GLU A 332 -23.41 -15.91 11.99
C GLU A 332 -24.12 -16.47 10.76
N GLN A 333 -25.36 -16.92 10.91
CA GLN A 333 -26.15 -17.41 9.78
C GLN A 333 -26.37 -16.32 8.72
N SER A 334 -26.82 -15.14 9.15
CA SER A 334 -27.11 -14.01 8.26
C SER A 334 -25.87 -13.55 7.48
N GLU A 335 -24.74 -13.38 8.16
CA GLU A 335 -23.51 -12.92 7.53
C GLU A 335 -22.90 -13.98 6.60
N TYR A 336 -22.97 -15.26 6.98
CA TYR A 336 -22.54 -16.35 6.11
C TYR A 336 -23.33 -16.38 4.79
N GLU A 337 -24.66 -16.28 4.85
CA GLU A 337 -25.53 -16.23 3.68
C GLU A 337 -25.25 -15.00 2.80
N ARG A 338 -25.07 -13.83 3.43
CA ARG A 338 -24.76 -12.56 2.75
C ARG A 338 -23.43 -12.64 2.01
N ILE A 339 -22.36 -13.06 2.68
CA ILE A 339 -21.01 -13.17 2.10
C ILE A 339 -21.00 -14.20 0.96
N THR A 340 -21.66 -15.35 1.15
CA THR A 340 -21.76 -16.38 0.12
C THR A 340 -22.44 -15.84 -1.13
N THR A 341 -23.54 -15.10 -0.95
CA THR A 341 -24.27 -14.44 -2.04
C THR A 341 -23.41 -13.39 -2.76
N LEU A 342 -22.62 -12.60 -2.02
CA LEU A 342 -21.69 -11.63 -2.61
C LEU A 342 -20.65 -12.31 -3.52
N ILE A 343 -20.11 -13.45 -3.08
CA ILE A 343 -19.15 -14.22 -3.89
C ILE A 343 -19.83 -14.81 -5.14
N GLU A 344 -21.02 -15.37 -5.00
CA GLU A 344 -21.76 -15.96 -6.14
C GLU A 344 -22.15 -14.93 -7.19
N ASN A 345 -22.48 -13.71 -6.76
CA ASN A 345 -22.85 -12.61 -7.64
C ASN A 345 -21.65 -11.80 -8.14
N LEU A 346 -20.44 -12.09 -7.67
CA LEU A 346 -19.23 -11.37 -8.06
C LEU A 346 -19.00 -11.48 -9.57
N SER A 347 -18.99 -10.35 -10.28
CA SER A 347 -18.72 -10.26 -11.70
C SER A 347 -17.76 -9.10 -12.00
N PHE A 348 -17.07 -9.15 -13.12
CA PHE A 348 -16.11 -8.13 -13.55
C PHE A 348 -16.53 -7.58 -14.91
N GLU A 349 -16.59 -6.26 -15.06
CA GLU A 349 -17.01 -5.60 -16.31
C GLU A 349 -15.80 -5.23 -17.17
N THR A 350 -14.93 -6.20 -17.44
CA THR A 350 -13.70 -5.94 -18.21
C THR A 350 -13.59 -6.87 -19.40
N ALA A 351 -13.22 -6.31 -20.57
CA ALA A 351 -13.11 -7.05 -21.83
C ALA A 351 -12.03 -8.16 -21.85
N TYR A 352 -11.21 -8.23 -20.79
CA TYR A 352 -10.07 -9.15 -20.66
C TYR A 352 -10.23 -10.15 -19.50
N PHE A 353 -11.37 -10.16 -18.79
CA PHE A 353 -11.63 -11.06 -17.68
C PHE A 353 -12.87 -11.91 -17.97
N ASP A 354 -12.65 -13.16 -18.38
CA ASP A 354 -13.73 -14.03 -18.83
C ASP A 354 -14.49 -14.70 -17.66
N SER A 355 -15.54 -15.46 -18.00
CA SER A 355 -16.35 -16.16 -17.00
C SER A 355 -15.58 -17.27 -16.27
N ASP A 356 -14.56 -17.85 -16.90
CA ASP A 356 -13.73 -18.88 -16.26
C ASP A 356 -12.80 -18.25 -15.21
N GLN A 357 -12.12 -17.16 -15.55
CA GLN A 357 -11.31 -16.39 -14.62
C GLN A 357 -12.14 -15.83 -13.45
N THR A 358 -13.37 -15.39 -13.72
CA THR A 358 -14.33 -14.98 -12.68
C THR A 358 -14.60 -16.12 -11.71
N GLU A 359 -14.86 -17.33 -12.21
CA GLU A 359 -15.10 -18.49 -11.34
C GLU A 359 -13.84 -18.92 -10.57
N ARG A 360 -12.64 -18.79 -11.15
CA ARG A 360 -11.37 -19.02 -10.45
C ARG A 360 -11.19 -18.05 -9.27
N VAL A 361 -11.52 -16.77 -9.44
CA VAL A 361 -11.50 -15.79 -8.34
C VAL A 361 -12.55 -16.14 -7.27
N ARG A 362 -13.77 -16.52 -7.65
CA ARG A 362 -14.78 -16.96 -6.70
C ARG A 362 -14.33 -18.19 -5.90
N LYS A 363 -13.69 -19.16 -6.56
CA LYS A 363 -13.07 -20.31 -5.87
C LYS A 363 -11.99 -19.85 -4.89
N ALA A 364 -11.12 -18.91 -5.29
CA ALA A 364 -10.09 -18.35 -4.41
C ALA A 364 -10.68 -17.70 -3.14
N LEU A 365 -11.80 -16.98 -3.25
CA LEU A 365 -12.50 -16.38 -2.11
C LEU A 365 -13.17 -17.44 -1.19
N ARG A 366 -13.72 -18.52 -1.77
CA ARG A 366 -14.37 -19.60 -1.02
C ARG A 366 -13.41 -20.42 -0.16
N ILE A 367 -12.12 -20.49 -0.53
CA ILE A 367 -11.09 -21.24 0.23
C ILE A 367 -11.05 -20.77 1.69
N ILE A 368 -11.21 -19.46 1.89
CA ILE A 368 -11.23 -18.87 3.23
C ILE A 368 -12.49 -19.28 4.01
N ILE A 369 -13.66 -19.31 3.37
CA ILE A 369 -14.94 -19.75 3.99
C ILE A 369 -14.87 -21.22 4.45
N MET A 370 -14.25 -22.08 3.65
CA MET A 370 -14.19 -23.53 3.91
C MET A 370 -13.14 -23.94 4.95
N SER A 371 -12.47 -22.97 5.56
CA SER A 371 -11.44 -23.21 6.56
C SER A 371 -11.97 -23.28 8.00
N ASP A 372 -13.20 -22.81 8.24
CA ASP A 372 -13.88 -22.98 9.52
C ASP A 372 -14.92 -24.10 9.48
N GLN A 373 -14.85 -24.96 10.50
CA GLN A 373 -15.76 -26.07 10.66
C GLN A 373 -17.12 -25.57 11.16
N SER A 374 -18.01 -25.24 10.22
CA SER A 374 -19.47 -25.25 10.46
C SER A 374 -20.24 -25.96 9.35
N LYS A 375 -19.58 -26.88 8.63
CA LYS A 375 -20.26 -27.85 7.74
C LYS A 375 -20.89 -28.99 8.53
N ASP A 376 -21.91 -28.69 9.34
CA ASP A 376 -22.90 -29.67 9.79
C ASP A 376 -24.13 -28.93 10.33
N LYS A 377 -24.93 -28.31 9.44
CA LYS A 377 -26.39 -28.06 9.59
C LYS A 377 -26.97 -27.22 8.44
N VAL A 378 -26.87 -27.69 7.20
CA VAL A 378 -27.90 -27.35 6.19
C VAL A 378 -28.19 -28.60 5.37
N THR A 379 -29.09 -29.42 5.88
CA THR A 379 -29.95 -30.24 5.03
C THR A 379 -31.38 -29.81 5.30
N LYS A 380 -32.08 -29.47 4.21
CA LYS A 380 -33.52 -29.20 4.08
C LYS A 380 -34.00 -27.85 4.64
N ASN A 381 -34.16 -26.88 3.74
CA ASN A 381 -35.47 -26.60 3.13
C ASN A 381 -35.25 -25.64 1.96
N GLU A 382 -35.57 -26.11 0.76
CA GLU A 382 -35.81 -25.25 -0.41
C GLU A 382 -37.18 -24.61 -0.18
N ASP A 383 -37.20 -23.31 0.08
CA ASP A 383 -38.36 -22.47 -0.24
C ASP A 383 -37.85 -21.36 -1.18
N GLU A 384 -38.33 -21.41 -2.41
CA GLU A 384 -38.05 -20.47 -3.49
C GLU A 384 -38.56 -19.07 -3.12
N LEU A 385 -37.66 -18.19 -2.69
CA LEU A 385 -37.87 -16.74 -2.80
C LEU A 385 -37.28 -16.26 -4.12
N THR A 386 -38.09 -15.52 -4.89
CA THR A 386 -37.72 -15.06 -6.22
C THR A 386 -36.60 -14.01 -6.18
N ILE A 387 -35.83 -13.90 -7.27
CA ILE A 387 -34.67 -13.00 -7.38
C ILE A 387 -35.07 -11.54 -7.11
N GLU A 388 -36.26 -11.12 -7.55
CA GLU A 388 -36.84 -9.81 -7.26
C GLU A 388 -37.05 -9.55 -5.75
N GLU A 389 -37.52 -10.54 -4.98
CA GLU A 389 -37.78 -10.38 -3.54
C GLU A 389 -36.48 -10.32 -2.72
N LYS A 390 -35.43 -11.04 -3.16
CA LYS A 390 -34.08 -10.93 -2.59
C LYS A 390 -33.47 -9.55 -2.87
N LYS A 391 -33.75 -8.97 -4.05
CA LYS A 391 -33.26 -7.64 -4.45
C LYS A 391 -33.94 -6.52 -3.65
N GLU A 392 -35.24 -6.61 -3.41
CA GLU A 392 -35.99 -5.60 -2.64
C GLU A 392 -35.65 -5.63 -1.13
N LYS A 393 -35.29 -6.81 -0.60
CA LYS A 393 -34.77 -6.95 0.78
C LYS A 393 -33.34 -6.43 0.90
N LEU A 394 -32.51 -6.67 -0.11
CA LEU A 394 -31.13 -6.17 -0.22
C LEU A 394 -31.08 -4.63 -0.33
N GLU A 395 -31.98 -4.02 -1.11
CA GLU A 395 -32.10 -2.55 -1.23
C GLU A 395 -32.53 -1.87 0.08
N LYS A 396 -33.33 -2.55 0.91
CA LYS A 396 -33.72 -2.05 2.24
C LYS A 396 -32.67 -2.28 3.33
N GLN A 397 -31.76 -3.25 3.16
CA GLN A 397 -30.73 -3.59 4.15
C GLN A 397 -29.38 -2.87 3.90
N ILE A 398 -29.10 -2.46 2.66
CA ILE A 398 -27.94 -1.61 2.30
C ILE A 398 -28.04 -0.22 2.97
N ILE A 399 -29.24 0.28 3.26
CA ILE A 399 -29.47 1.58 3.91
C ILE A 399 -28.97 1.60 5.37
N TYR A 400 -28.81 0.44 6.03
CA TYR A 400 -28.43 0.37 7.43
C TYR A 400 -26.91 0.47 7.67
N TYR A 401 -26.08 0.15 6.67
CA TYR A 401 -24.61 0.10 6.81
C TYR A 401 -23.87 1.25 6.10
N SER A 402 -24.58 2.25 5.57
CA SER A 402 -23.99 3.42 4.90
C SER A 402 -23.75 4.64 5.80
N HIS A 403 -23.89 4.53 7.13
CA HIS A 403 -23.94 5.73 7.99
C HIS A 403 -22.59 6.32 8.44
N ALA A 404 -21.47 5.94 7.85
CA ALA A 404 -20.24 6.74 7.93
C ALA A 404 -20.02 7.50 6.60
N GLU A 405 -21.03 8.25 6.16
CA GLU A 405 -21.00 9.05 4.92
C GLU A 405 -20.88 10.57 5.17
N GLN A 406 -20.87 11.01 6.43
CA GLN A 406 -20.71 12.42 6.80
C GLN A 406 -19.64 12.58 7.89
N VAL A 407 -18.70 13.50 7.66
CA VAL A 407 -17.74 13.95 8.67
C VAL A 407 -18.46 14.84 9.68
N ASP A 408 -18.24 14.59 10.98
CA ASP A 408 -18.69 15.49 12.02
C ASP A 408 -17.80 16.73 12.14
N LEU A 409 -18.16 17.77 11.38
CA LEU A 409 -17.51 19.08 11.39
C LEU A 409 -17.75 19.86 12.70
N ALA A 410 -18.61 19.38 13.62
CA ALA A 410 -18.84 20.03 14.91
C ALA A 410 -17.61 20.00 15.81
N THR A 411 -16.67 19.09 15.55
CA THR A 411 -15.40 18.93 16.28
C THR A 411 -14.39 20.05 16.05
N TYR A 412 -14.54 20.85 14.99
CA TYR A 412 -13.61 21.93 14.63
C TYR A 412 -14.08 23.29 15.15
N ASP A 413 -13.20 24.13 15.68
CA ASP A 413 -13.58 25.49 16.09
C ASP A 413 -14.11 26.35 14.93
N VAL A 414 -15.04 27.26 15.22
CA VAL A 414 -15.73 28.12 14.23
C VAL A 414 -14.78 29.08 13.50
N ASP A 415 -13.68 29.46 14.13
CA ASP A 415 -12.64 30.37 13.63
C ASP A 415 -11.40 29.65 13.08
N VAL A 416 -11.47 28.31 12.93
CA VAL A 416 -10.37 27.50 12.39
C VAL A 416 -9.95 27.96 10.98
N GLU A 417 -8.64 27.97 10.72
CA GLU A 417 -8.08 28.38 9.42
C GLU A 417 -7.91 27.22 8.44
N SER A 418 -7.84 25.98 8.94
CA SER A 418 -7.53 24.79 8.16
C SER A 418 -8.32 23.59 8.69
N ILE A 419 -8.91 22.81 7.79
CA ILE A 419 -9.60 21.56 8.12
C ILE A 419 -8.95 20.43 7.29
N ASP A 420 -8.61 19.34 7.96
CA ASP A 420 -8.07 18.13 7.34
C ASP A 420 -9.06 16.97 7.45
N LEU A 421 -9.58 16.54 6.30
CA LEU A 421 -10.54 15.46 6.15
C LEU A 421 -9.91 14.26 5.43
N SER A 422 -8.59 14.10 5.53
CA SER A 422 -7.88 13.00 4.89
C SER A 422 -8.36 11.63 5.38
N LEU A 423 -8.46 10.66 4.48
CA LEU A 423 -8.76 9.24 4.80
C LEU A 423 -10.12 9.01 5.50
N THR A 424 -11.06 9.94 5.36
CA THR A 424 -12.39 9.86 5.99
C THR A 424 -13.42 9.09 5.15
N ARG A 425 -13.04 8.66 3.94
CA ARG A 425 -13.90 7.97 2.94
C ARG A 425 -15.13 8.79 2.51
N LEU A 426 -15.03 10.12 2.55
CA LEU A 426 -16.10 11.03 2.13
C LEU A 426 -16.57 10.75 0.71
N LYS A 427 -17.90 10.70 0.52
CA LYS A 427 -18.55 10.62 -0.81
C LYS A 427 -19.18 11.95 -1.26
N SER A 428 -19.41 12.87 -0.33
CA SER A 428 -19.92 14.22 -0.58
C SER A 428 -19.12 15.27 0.19
N ILE A 429 -19.28 16.53 -0.17
CA ILE A 429 -18.56 17.65 0.47
C ILE A 429 -19.43 18.18 1.61
N GLY A 430 -18.91 18.21 2.84
CA GLY A 430 -19.70 18.63 4.01
C GLY A 430 -20.14 20.10 3.98
N ASP A 431 -20.97 20.50 4.94
CA ASP A 431 -21.40 21.90 5.12
C ASP A 431 -20.39 22.70 5.96
N PHE A 432 -19.78 23.71 5.33
CA PHE A 432 -18.80 24.60 5.95
C PHE A 432 -19.40 25.95 6.39
N SER A 433 -20.73 26.12 6.29
CA SER A 433 -21.43 27.40 6.54
C SER A 433 -21.12 28.05 7.89
N ARG A 434 -20.77 27.25 8.90
CA ARG A 434 -20.44 27.75 10.24
C ARG A 434 -19.08 28.42 10.32
N PHE A 435 -18.12 28.08 9.45
CA PHE A 435 -16.74 28.55 9.59
C PHE A 435 -16.57 29.95 9.00
N THR A 436 -15.87 30.82 9.72
CA THR A 436 -15.77 32.25 9.36
C THR A 436 -14.39 32.67 8.85
N ASN A 437 -13.35 31.89 9.17
CA ASN A 437 -11.95 32.19 8.85
C ASN A 437 -11.23 31.04 8.12
N LEU A 438 -11.99 30.11 7.55
CA LEU A 438 -11.44 28.94 6.87
C LEU A 438 -10.71 29.35 5.59
N LYS A 439 -9.45 28.91 5.46
CA LYS A 439 -8.54 29.22 4.34
C LYS A 439 -8.09 27.98 3.59
N SER A 440 -8.04 26.82 4.25
CA SER A 440 -7.55 25.57 3.65
C SER A 440 -8.43 24.39 3.99
N ILE A 441 -8.71 23.53 3.01
CA ILE A 441 -9.38 22.25 3.25
C ILE A 441 -8.64 21.13 2.52
N CYS A 442 -8.33 20.06 3.25
CA CYS A 442 -7.73 18.86 2.70
C CYS A 442 -8.75 17.70 2.67
N PHE A 443 -8.94 17.11 1.49
CA PHE A 443 -9.80 15.96 1.21
C PHE A 443 -8.99 14.76 0.71
N ARG A 444 -7.72 14.62 1.12
CA ARG A 444 -6.81 13.61 0.60
C ARG A 444 -7.31 12.18 0.84
N SER A 445 -7.18 11.30 -0.15
CA SER A 445 -7.50 9.87 -0.03
C SER A 445 -8.95 9.60 0.42
N ASN A 446 -9.91 10.14 -0.33
CA ASN A 446 -11.36 10.01 -0.09
C ASN A 446 -12.07 9.34 -1.30
N LEU A 447 -13.40 9.35 -1.30
CA LEU A 447 -14.24 8.70 -2.32
C LEU A 447 -15.09 9.71 -3.11
N LEU A 448 -14.70 10.99 -3.14
CA LEU A 448 -15.45 12.05 -3.83
C LEU A 448 -15.45 11.79 -5.33
N LYS A 449 -16.65 11.84 -5.95
CA LYS A 449 -16.81 11.64 -7.41
C LYS A 449 -17.11 12.94 -8.17
N THR A 450 -17.58 13.95 -7.47
CA THR A 450 -18.08 15.20 -8.04
C THR A 450 -17.92 16.34 -7.04
N PHE A 451 -17.90 17.57 -7.56
CA PHE A 451 -18.00 18.80 -6.78
C PHE A 451 -19.46 19.30 -6.67
N GLN A 452 -20.44 18.58 -7.21
CA GLN A 452 -21.87 18.90 -7.09
C GLN A 452 -22.35 18.59 -5.67
N ASP A 453 -22.00 19.48 -4.76
CA ASP A 453 -22.62 19.58 -3.45
C ASP A 453 -23.26 20.96 -3.33
N GLU A 454 -24.52 21.01 -2.93
CA GLU A 454 -25.22 22.29 -2.77
C GLU A 454 -24.53 23.20 -1.75
N ASN A 455 -23.77 22.60 -0.83
CA ASN A 455 -23.05 23.29 0.23
C ASN A 455 -21.61 23.69 -0.14
N PHE A 456 -21.06 23.16 -1.23
CA PHE A 456 -19.72 23.52 -1.68
C PHE A 456 -19.72 24.82 -2.49
N LYS A 457 -20.03 25.92 -1.79
CA LYS A 457 -20.14 27.25 -2.37
C LYS A 457 -19.48 28.32 -1.51
N VAL A 458 -18.99 29.38 -2.15
CA VAL A 458 -18.38 30.53 -1.45
C VAL A 458 -19.31 31.17 -0.42
N GLU A 459 -20.63 31.12 -0.65
CA GLU A 459 -21.66 31.66 0.26
C GLU A 459 -21.79 30.83 1.56
N ASN A 460 -21.29 29.60 1.57
CA ASN A 460 -21.40 28.66 2.69
C ASN A 460 -20.06 28.54 3.44
N GLY A 461 -19.49 29.68 3.87
CA GLY A 461 -18.30 29.71 4.73
C GLY A 461 -16.96 29.50 3.99
N LEU A 462 -16.97 29.50 2.66
CA LEU A 462 -15.80 29.24 1.80
C LEU A 462 -15.29 30.48 1.05
N GLN A 463 -15.74 31.68 1.42
CA GLN A 463 -15.42 32.94 0.72
C GLN A 463 -13.94 33.32 0.69
N ASN A 464 -13.12 32.78 1.61
CA ASN A 464 -11.71 33.14 1.79
C ASN A 464 -10.76 31.97 1.52
N ILE A 465 -11.23 30.91 0.86
CA ILE A 465 -10.42 29.71 0.61
C ILE A 465 -9.22 30.05 -0.28
N LEU A 466 -8.04 29.68 0.19
CA LEU A 466 -6.75 29.84 -0.46
C LEU A 466 -6.21 28.49 -0.96
N GLU A 467 -6.52 27.40 -0.29
CA GLU A 467 -5.97 26.07 -0.63
C GLU A 467 -7.05 24.99 -0.58
N LEU A 468 -7.10 24.17 -1.63
CA LEU A 468 -7.97 23.00 -1.74
C LEU A 468 -7.13 21.80 -2.20
N ASP A 469 -7.14 20.73 -1.41
CA ASP A 469 -6.48 19.47 -1.74
C ASP A 469 -7.53 18.37 -1.91
N PHE A 470 -7.65 17.83 -3.11
CA PHE A 470 -8.50 16.70 -3.47
C PHE A 470 -7.69 15.50 -3.98
N TYR A 471 -6.41 15.40 -3.59
CA TYR A 471 -5.54 14.31 -3.95
C TYR A 471 -6.18 12.95 -3.63
N ASP A 472 -6.07 11.97 -4.54
CA ASP A 472 -6.53 10.59 -4.34
C ASP A 472 -8.03 10.51 -4.02
N ASN A 473 -8.84 10.84 -5.02
CA ASN A 473 -10.29 10.75 -4.99
C ASN A 473 -10.78 10.05 -6.28
N GLN A 474 -12.09 10.11 -6.54
CA GLN A 474 -12.71 9.49 -7.71
C GLN A 474 -13.36 10.53 -8.64
N ILE A 475 -12.86 11.78 -8.63
CA ILE A 475 -13.50 12.90 -9.32
C ILE A 475 -13.34 12.74 -10.84
N GLU A 476 -14.45 12.86 -11.57
CA GLU A 476 -14.50 12.64 -13.02
C GLU A 476 -14.57 13.94 -13.82
N VAL A 477 -15.12 15.01 -13.24
CA VAL A 477 -15.33 16.31 -13.90
C VAL A 477 -14.91 17.46 -12.98
N ILE A 478 -14.21 18.46 -13.53
CA ILE A 478 -13.94 19.72 -12.83
C ILE A 478 -15.15 20.63 -13.00
N GLU A 479 -15.88 20.86 -11.92
CA GLU A 479 -17.07 21.73 -11.89
C GLU A 479 -17.13 22.50 -10.57
N ASN A 480 -17.90 23.58 -10.54
CA ASN A 480 -18.10 24.43 -9.35
C ASN A 480 -16.83 25.02 -8.70
N LEU A 481 -15.64 24.86 -9.27
CA LEU A 481 -14.41 25.46 -8.73
C LEU A 481 -14.26 26.95 -9.11
N ASN A 482 -14.85 27.40 -10.22
CA ASN A 482 -14.71 28.76 -10.76
C ASN A 482 -15.14 29.89 -9.80
N GLN A 483 -15.94 29.59 -8.78
CA GLN A 483 -16.33 30.53 -7.73
C GLN A 483 -15.20 30.90 -6.76
N PHE A 484 -14.19 30.04 -6.55
CA PHE A 484 -13.12 30.24 -5.57
C PHE A 484 -12.00 31.15 -6.10
N LYS A 485 -12.32 32.41 -6.37
CA LYS A 485 -11.41 33.36 -7.05
C LYS A 485 -10.17 33.75 -6.25
N THR A 486 -10.16 33.43 -4.95
CA THR A 486 -9.04 33.66 -4.01
C THR A 486 -8.04 32.49 -3.98
N LEU A 487 -8.35 31.36 -4.63
CA LEU A 487 -7.58 30.13 -4.54
C LEU A 487 -6.15 30.32 -5.09
N GLN A 488 -5.16 29.94 -4.28
CA GLN A 488 -3.73 30.03 -4.58
C GLN A 488 -3.09 28.65 -4.80
N ALA A 489 -3.62 27.59 -4.18
CA ALA A 489 -3.17 26.22 -4.40
C ALA A 489 -4.34 25.26 -4.62
N LEU A 490 -4.21 24.39 -5.63
CA LEU A 490 -5.19 23.36 -5.95
C LEU A 490 -4.50 22.05 -6.30
N ASP A 491 -4.82 20.99 -5.57
CA ASP A 491 -4.41 19.62 -5.91
C ASP A 491 -5.62 18.79 -6.34
N LEU A 492 -5.61 18.29 -7.57
CA LEU A 492 -6.59 17.35 -8.12
C LEU A 492 -5.90 16.05 -8.59
N SER A 493 -4.72 15.75 -8.07
CA SER A 493 -3.94 14.60 -8.49
C SER A 493 -4.61 13.29 -8.05
N PHE A 494 -4.31 12.19 -8.74
CA PHE A 494 -4.86 10.86 -8.46
C PHE A 494 -6.40 10.86 -8.46
N ASN A 495 -6.97 11.35 -9.55
CA ASN A 495 -8.41 11.36 -9.81
C ASN A 495 -8.71 10.68 -11.16
N ARG A 496 -9.92 10.86 -11.68
CA ARG A 496 -10.39 10.25 -12.94
C ARG A 496 -10.70 11.30 -14.01
N LEU A 497 -10.11 12.49 -13.89
CA LEU A 497 -10.43 13.64 -14.72
C LEU A 497 -9.91 13.46 -16.16
N GLU A 498 -10.75 13.76 -17.16
CA GLU A 498 -10.39 13.62 -18.57
C GLU A 498 -10.09 14.97 -19.27
N LYS A 499 -10.63 16.07 -18.74
CA LYS A 499 -10.52 17.41 -19.32
C LYS A 499 -10.18 18.46 -18.27
N ILE A 500 -9.21 19.30 -18.59
CA ILE A 500 -8.96 20.53 -17.83
C ILE A 500 -10.05 21.52 -18.25
N GLU A 501 -10.95 21.87 -17.34
CA GLU A 501 -12.06 22.80 -17.59
C GLU A 501 -12.43 23.53 -16.31
N ASN A 502 -13.14 24.66 -16.44
CA ASN A 502 -13.62 25.47 -15.31
C ASN A 502 -12.54 25.99 -14.34
N LEU A 503 -11.26 25.99 -14.73
CA LEU A 503 -10.15 26.58 -13.96
C LEU A 503 -9.78 28.00 -14.42
N ASN A 504 -10.24 28.44 -15.59
CA ASN A 504 -9.82 29.68 -16.26
C ASN A 504 -10.14 31.00 -15.51
N GLU A 505 -10.98 30.94 -14.47
CA GLU A 505 -11.32 32.06 -13.59
C GLU A 505 -10.45 32.14 -12.32
N LEU A 506 -9.64 31.11 -12.02
CA LEU A 506 -8.82 31.01 -10.81
C LEU A 506 -7.51 31.81 -10.94
N VAL A 507 -7.61 33.09 -11.29
CA VAL A 507 -6.48 33.93 -11.71
C VAL A 507 -5.43 34.18 -10.62
N GLU A 508 -5.75 33.88 -9.36
CA GLU A 508 -4.83 33.97 -8.21
C GLU A 508 -4.01 32.70 -7.97
N LEU A 509 -4.24 31.63 -8.75
CA LEU A 509 -3.59 30.34 -8.57
C LEU A 509 -2.08 30.41 -8.83
N LYS A 510 -1.30 29.93 -7.85
CA LYS A 510 0.17 29.84 -7.90
C LYS A 510 0.66 28.40 -8.03
N LYS A 511 -0.07 27.44 -7.48
CA LYS A 511 0.28 26.01 -7.52
C LYS A 511 -0.90 25.18 -8.02
N LEU A 512 -0.65 24.36 -9.04
CA LEU A 512 -1.66 23.47 -9.61
C LEU A 512 -1.07 22.08 -9.83
N TYR A 513 -1.68 21.08 -9.19
CA TYR A 513 -1.29 19.68 -9.30
C TYR A 513 -2.41 18.87 -9.94
N LEU A 514 -2.08 18.18 -11.03
CA LEU A 514 -3.00 17.42 -11.89
C LEU A 514 -2.44 16.02 -12.21
N VAL A 515 -1.56 15.49 -11.35
CA VAL A 515 -0.81 14.25 -11.59
C VAL A 515 -1.74 13.04 -11.59
N HIS A 516 -1.44 11.99 -12.36
CA HIS A 516 -2.21 10.73 -12.34
C HIS A 516 -3.70 10.95 -12.61
N ASN A 517 -4.01 11.43 -13.82
CA ASN A 517 -5.37 11.61 -14.33
C ASN A 517 -5.44 11.06 -15.77
N LYS A 518 -6.50 11.38 -16.51
CA LYS A 518 -6.71 10.94 -17.90
C LYS A 518 -6.64 12.10 -18.91
N PHE A 519 -5.98 13.20 -18.56
CA PHE A 519 -5.90 14.37 -19.43
C PHE A 519 -5.13 14.07 -20.72
N SER A 520 -5.67 14.49 -21.85
CA SER A 520 -5.03 14.31 -23.17
C SER A 520 -4.61 15.61 -23.85
N LYS A 521 -5.10 16.76 -23.37
CA LYS A 521 -4.83 18.11 -23.92
C LYS A 521 -4.70 19.14 -22.81
N ILE A 522 -3.70 20.01 -22.94
CA ILE A 522 -3.54 21.18 -22.07
C ILE A 522 -4.50 22.26 -22.59
N GLN A 523 -5.38 22.78 -21.74
CA GLN A 523 -6.38 23.78 -22.12
C GLN A 523 -6.93 24.46 -20.86
N ASN A 524 -7.52 25.65 -21.01
CA ASN A 524 -8.17 26.41 -19.94
C ASN A 524 -7.22 26.82 -18.80
N LEU A 525 -5.92 26.93 -19.07
CA LEU A 525 -4.90 27.41 -18.14
C LEU A 525 -4.35 28.79 -18.55
N GLU A 526 -4.67 29.28 -19.74
CA GLU A 526 -4.04 30.44 -20.40
C GLU A 526 -4.14 31.76 -19.60
N ASN A 527 -5.12 31.85 -18.69
CA ASN A 527 -5.37 33.02 -17.85
C ASN A 527 -4.68 32.94 -16.47
N LEU A 528 -4.10 31.79 -16.10
CA LEU A 528 -3.49 31.55 -14.79
C LEU A 528 -2.07 32.14 -14.72
N THR A 529 -1.94 33.42 -15.08
CA THR A 529 -0.65 34.10 -15.28
C THR A 529 0.20 34.23 -14.01
N LYS A 530 -0.37 33.98 -12.83
CA LYS A 530 0.33 33.93 -11.53
C LYS A 530 0.89 32.55 -11.19
N LEU A 531 0.67 31.53 -12.03
CA LEU A 531 1.10 30.17 -11.76
C LEU A 531 2.63 30.08 -11.72
N GLU A 532 3.15 29.53 -10.62
CA GLU A 532 4.58 29.34 -10.34
C GLU A 532 4.97 27.86 -10.46
N ILE A 533 4.06 26.94 -10.10
CA ILE A 533 4.25 25.48 -10.13
C ILE A 533 3.08 24.82 -10.86
N LEU A 534 3.38 23.99 -11.85
CA LEU A 534 2.41 23.20 -12.60
C LEU A 534 2.88 21.74 -12.73
N GLU A 535 2.13 20.82 -12.14
CA GLU A 535 2.37 19.39 -12.25
C GLU A 535 1.31 18.69 -13.11
N LEU A 536 1.75 18.10 -14.22
CA LEU A 536 0.95 17.44 -15.25
C LEU A 536 1.44 16.00 -15.50
N GLY A 537 2.17 15.44 -14.54
CA GLY A 537 2.77 14.11 -14.65
C GLY A 537 1.73 12.98 -14.75
N ASP A 538 2.13 11.84 -15.31
CA ASP A 538 1.30 10.62 -15.38
C ASP A 538 -0.10 10.86 -15.97
N ASN A 539 -0.11 11.38 -17.19
CA ASN A 539 -1.32 11.69 -17.95
C ASN A 539 -1.18 11.15 -19.39
N GLN A 540 -1.97 11.66 -20.34
CA GLN A 540 -1.99 11.20 -21.73
C GLN A 540 -1.60 12.29 -22.73
N PHE A 541 -0.91 13.35 -22.30
CA PHE A 541 -0.50 14.45 -23.18
C PHE A 541 0.45 13.97 -24.28
N ARG A 542 0.22 14.45 -25.50
CA ARG A 542 1.08 14.14 -26.66
C ARG A 542 1.90 15.33 -27.14
N THR A 543 1.48 16.53 -26.78
CA THR A 543 2.05 17.82 -27.17
C THR A 543 1.98 18.74 -25.96
N VAL A 544 2.91 19.70 -25.89
CA VAL A 544 2.89 20.77 -24.91
C VAL A 544 2.44 22.03 -25.64
N GLU A 545 1.24 22.50 -25.32
CA GLU A 545 0.60 23.64 -26.01
C GLU A 545 -0.07 24.56 -24.99
N LYS A 546 -0.27 25.84 -25.37
CA LYS A 546 -1.08 26.80 -24.60
C LYS A 546 -0.52 27.18 -23.22
N LEU A 547 0.79 26.99 -23.03
CA LEU A 547 1.49 27.44 -21.82
C LEU A 547 2.21 28.79 -22.02
N GLU A 548 2.20 29.36 -23.23
CA GLU A 548 3.07 30.48 -23.61
C GLU A 548 2.79 31.76 -22.82
N LYS A 549 1.58 31.89 -22.24
CA LYS A 549 1.18 33.03 -21.40
C LYS A 549 1.60 32.89 -19.93
N LEU A 550 2.01 31.70 -19.48
CA LEU A 550 2.34 31.41 -18.08
C LEU A 550 3.77 31.88 -17.73
N LYS A 551 4.07 33.15 -17.97
CA LYS A 551 5.44 33.69 -17.88
C LYS A 551 6.03 33.65 -16.47
N ASN A 552 5.23 33.47 -15.43
CA ASN A 552 5.70 33.34 -14.04
C ASN A 552 6.04 31.90 -13.63
N LEU A 553 5.84 30.91 -14.51
CA LEU A 553 6.08 29.52 -14.19
C LEU A 553 7.58 29.27 -13.94
N THR A 554 7.87 28.71 -12.78
CA THR A 554 9.24 28.37 -12.34
C THR A 554 9.49 26.87 -12.31
N GLN A 555 8.43 26.06 -12.14
CA GLN A 555 8.53 24.61 -12.12
C GLN A 555 7.43 23.99 -12.99
N LEU A 556 7.83 23.10 -13.90
CA LEU A 556 6.93 22.39 -14.81
C LEU A 556 7.29 20.91 -14.85
N TYR A 557 6.33 20.07 -14.46
CA TYR A 557 6.49 18.62 -14.43
C TYR A 557 5.54 17.95 -15.41
N LEU A 558 6.10 17.29 -16.42
CA LEU A 558 5.39 16.64 -17.54
C LEU A 558 5.79 15.17 -17.68
N GLY A 559 6.37 14.58 -16.63
CA GLY A 559 6.84 13.19 -16.65
C GLY A 559 5.73 12.17 -16.92
N LYS A 560 6.07 10.97 -17.40
CA LYS A 560 5.13 9.86 -17.65
C LYS A 560 3.95 10.26 -18.55
N ASN A 561 4.25 10.92 -19.68
CA ASN A 561 3.26 11.27 -20.70
C ASN A 561 3.59 10.59 -22.03
N LYS A 562 2.99 11.05 -23.13
CA LYS A 562 3.22 10.53 -24.49
C LYS A 562 3.80 11.60 -25.42
N ILE A 563 4.53 12.56 -24.86
CA ILE A 563 5.08 13.72 -25.58
C ILE A 563 6.20 13.26 -26.50
N LYS A 564 6.13 13.64 -27.77
CA LYS A 564 7.11 13.25 -28.80
C LYS A 564 8.13 14.33 -29.14
N ARG A 565 7.80 15.59 -28.88
CA ARG A 565 8.60 16.76 -29.22
C ARG A 565 8.48 17.81 -28.12
N ILE A 566 9.57 18.54 -27.90
CA ILE A 566 9.59 19.68 -27.01
C ILE A 566 9.13 20.89 -27.81
N GLU A 567 8.01 21.49 -27.42
CA GLU A 567 7.40 22.66 -28.07
C GLU A 567 6.56 23.44 -27.04
N GLY A 568 6.14 24.66 -27.37
CA GLY A 568 5.25 25.45 -26.48
C GLY A 568 5.89 25.94 -25.17
N LEU A 569 7.23 25.86 -25.02
CA LEU A 569 7.97 26.23 -23.80
C LEU A 569 8.62 27.61 -23.88
N ASP A 570 7.90 28.65 -24.32
CA ASP A 570 8.38 30.03 -24.21
C ASP A 570 8.20 30.55 -22.76
N LEU A 571 8.98 29.98 -21.83
CA LEU A 571 8.85 30.18 -20.37
C LEU A 571 10.18 30.67 -19.76
N PRO A 572 10.52 31.96 -19.92
CA PRO A 572 11.87 32.47 -19.62
C PRO A 572 12.24 32.43 -18.13
N ASN A 573 11.28 32.27 -17.22
CA ASN A 573 11.50 32.18 -15.77
C ASN A 573 11.55 30.74 -15.25
N LEU A 574 11.45 29.74 -16.13
CA LEU A 574 11.46 28.34 -15.74
C LEU A 574 12.82 27.95 -15.16
N ARG A 575 12.81 27.31 -13.98
CA ARG A 575 13.99 26.83 -13.25
C ARG A 575 14.07 25.31 -13.23
N ILE A 576 12.92 24.63 -13.17
CA ILE A 576 12.84 23.16 -13.18
C ILE A 576 11.92 22.71 -14.31
N LEU A 577 12.42 21.81 -15.15
CA LEU A 577 11.66 21.15 -16.21
C LEU A 577 11.85 19.64 -16.11
N SER A 578 10.77 18.90 -15.86
CA SER A 578 10.76 17.44 -15.92
C SER A 578 9.93 16.93 -17.10
N LEU A 579 10.56 16.13 -17.94
CA LEU A 579 10.01 15.47 -19.13
C LEU A 579 10.34 13.96 -19.13
N GLN A 580 10.64 13.39 -17.96
CA GLN A 580 11.00 11.98 -17.80
C GLN A 580 9.90 11.01 -18.29
N SER A 581 10.27 9.80 -18.71
CA SER A 581 9.34 8.75 -19.16
C SER A 581 8.35 9.24 -20.24
N ASN A 582 8.86 9.92 -21.28
CA ASN A 582 8.09 10.37 -22.45
C ASN A 582 8.55 9.63 -23.71
N ARG A 583 8.30 10.19 -24.89
CA ARG A 583 8.67 9.61 -26.20
C ARG A 583 9.56 10.56 -27.01
N LEU A 584 10.33 11.39 -26.32
CA LEU A 584 11.25 12.34 -26.95
C LEU A 584 12.39 11.59 -27.61
N THR A 585 12.83 12.05 -28.78
CA THR A 585 13.97 11.47 -29.51
C THR A 585 15.13 12.45 -29.72
N ARG A 586 14.88 13.73 -29.41
CA ARG A 586 15.79 14.85 -29.56
C ARG A 586 15.54 15.87 -28.45
N ILE A 587 16.57 16.64 -28.16
CA ILE A 587 16.50 17.82 -27.30
C ILE A 587 16.41 19.02 -28.24
N GLU A 588 15.30 19.74 -28.23
CA GLU A 588 15.06 20.86 -29.15
C GLU A 588 14.24 21.94 -28.46
N ASN A 589 14.28 23.17 -28.99
CA ASN A 589 13.41 24.28 -28.59
C ASN A 589 13.51 24.67 -27.09
N LEU A 590 14.70 24.58 -26.49
CA LEU A 590 14.97 25.01 -25.11
C LEU A 590 15.69 26.37 -25.03
N ASP A 591 16.01 27.02 -26.15
CA ASP A 591 16.84 28.23 -26.22
C ASP A 591 16.32 29.42 -25.37
N SER A 592 15.01 29.49 -25.13
CA SER A 592 14.36 30.53 -24.31
C SER A 592 14.52 30.32 -22.81
N LEU A 593 14.84 29.09 -22.36
CA LEU A 593 14.87 28.70 -20.94
C LEU A 593 16.20 29.04 -20.28
N VAL A 594 16.69 30.26 -20.49
CA VAL A 594 18.02 30.73 -20.03
C VAL A 594 18.21 30.75 -18.51
N ASN A 595 17.12 30.59 -17.75
CA ASN A 595 17.13 30.50 -16.29
C ASN A 595 16.98 29.07 -15.75
N LEU A 596 16.97 28.05 -16.62
CA LEU A 596 16.79 26.67 -16.21
C LEU A 596 17.98 26.19 -15.37
N GLU A 597 17.68 25.60 -14.22
CA GLU A 597 18.64 25.05 -13.27
C GLU A 597 18.61 23.51 -13.25
N GLU A 598 17.44 22.91 -13.50
CA GLU A 598 17.28 21.45 -13.47
C GLU A 598 16.48 20.98 -14.69
N LEU A 599 17.02 19.98 -15.39
CA LEU A 599 16.41 19.38 -16.57
C LEU A 599 16.41 17.86 -16.45
N TYR A 600 15.21 17.27 -16.34
CA TYR A 600 15.01 15.83 -16.24
C TYR A 600 14.43 15.26 -17.54
N LEU A 601 15.20 14.44 -18.23
CA LEU A 601 14.89 13.84 -19.54
C LEU A 601 15.03 12.31 -19.53
N SER A 602 15.08 11.70 -18.35
CA SER A 602 15.25 10.25 -18.21
C SER A 602 14.16 9.43 -18.88
N GLU A 603 14.47 8.18 -19.22
CA GLU A 603 13.52 7.22 -19.83
C GLU A 603 12.84 7.77 -21.10
N ASN A 604 13.63 8.34 -22.01
CA ASN A 604 13.18 8.75 -23.34
C ASN A 604 13.93 7.96 -24.43
N GLY A 605 13.72 8.33 -25.69
CA GLY A 605 14.43 7.77 -26.85
C GLY A 605 15.49 8.71 -27.41
N ILE A 606 16.08 9.59 -26.60
CA ILE A 606 17.03 10.60 -27.06
C ILE A 606 18.32 9.92 -27.52
N THR A 607 18.82 10.35 -28.68
CA THR A 607 20.01 9.73 -29.31
C THR A 607 21.25 10.62 -29.30
N LYS A 608 21.07 11.93 -29.08
CA LYS A 608 22.15 12.93 -29.10
C LYS A 608 21.88 14.04 -28.08
N ILE A 609 22.96 14.63 -27.59
CA ILE A 609 22.92 15.86 -26.80
C ILE A 609 23.05 17.05 -27.77
N GLU A 610 22.03 17.90 -27.80
CA GLU A 610 21.93 19.07 -28.67
C GLU A 610 20.97 20.10 -28.05
N GLY A 611 21.02 21.38 -28.43
CA GLY A 611 20.03 22.37 -27.99
C GLY A 611 20.11 22.76 -26.51
N LEU A 612 21.28 22.55 -25.87
CA LEU A 612 21.55 22.92 -24.47
C LEU A 612 22.46 24.15 -24.36
N GLU A 613 22.96 24.70 -25.47
CA GLU A 613 24.05 25.70 -25.52
C GLU A 613 23.69 27.05 -24.88
N LYS A 614 22.41 27.30 -24.61
CA LYS A 614 21.92 28.52 -23.95
C LYS A 614 21.62 28.33 -22.47
N LEU A 615 21.64 27.12 -21.94
CA LEU A 615 21.22 26.77 -20.59
C LEU A 615 22.37 26.92 -19.57
N ASN A 616 23.00 28.10 -19.55
CA ASN A 616 24.25 28.33 -18.82
C ASN A 616 24.12 28.27 -17.28
N LYS A 617 22.89 28.25 -16.75
CA LYS A 617 22.60 28.11 -15.32
C LYS A 617 22.25 26.69 -14.89
N LEU A 618 22.28 25.73 -15.82
CA LEU A 618 21.89 24.35 -15.57
C LEU A 618 22.89 23.71 -14.59
N LYS A 619 22.37 23.22 -13.46
CA LYS A 619 23.10 22.55 -12.38
C LYS A 619 22.88 21.04 -12.39
N VAL A 620 21.66 20.60 -12.71
CA VAL A 620 21.30 19.18 -12.76
C VAL A 620 20.79 18.84 -14.16
N LEU A 621 21.41 17.84 -14.77
CA LEU A 621 20.99 17.27 -16.05
C LEU A 621 20.84 15.77 -15.93
N ASP A 622 19.60 15.29 -16.02
CA ASP A 622 19.29 13.87 -16.06
C ASP A 622 18.95 13.44 -17.49
N LEU A 623 19.84 12.65 -18.07
CA LEU A 623 19.72 12.00 -19.38
C LEU A 623 19.69 10.47 -19.23
N SER A 624 19.46 9.94 -18.04
CA SER A 624 19.52 8.51 -17.78
C SER A 624 18.50 7.72 -18.61
N LEU A 625 18.78 6.44 -18.86
CA LEU A 625 17.87 5.54 -19.58
C LEU A 625 17.41 6.08 -20.96
N ASN A 626 18.35 6.66 -21.72
CA ASN A 626 18.18 7.07 -23.11
C ASN A 626 19.05 6.22 -24.06
N LEU A 627 19.21 6.64 -25.31
CA LEU A 627 19.94 5.93 -26.36
C LEU A 627 21.20 6.68 -26.82
N ILE A 628 21.75 7.57 -26.00
CA ILE A 628 22.84 8.47 -26.38
C ILE A 628 24.17 7.70 -26.43
N GLU A 629 24.91 7.84 -27.53
CA GLU A 629 26.18 7.13 -27.74
C GLU A 629 27.43 7.95 -27.40
N ILE A 630 27.32 9.28 -27.44
CA ILE A 630 28.43 10.22 -27.33
C ILE A 630 28.04 11.34 -26.36
N ILE A 631 28.93 11.66 -25.44
CA ILE A 631 28.84 12.86 -24.60
C ILE A 631 29.52 14.00 -25.38
N GLU A 632 28.72 14.90 -25.92
CA GLU A 632 29.13 16.07 -26.69
C GLU A 632 28.20 17.26 -26.42
N ASN A 633 28.55 18.46 -26.88
CA ASN A 633 27.72 19.66 -26.81
C ASN A 633 27.26 20.07 -25.39
N ILE A 634 28.06 19.77 -24.37
CA ILE A 634 27.80 20.16 -22.97
C ILE A 634 28.87 21.07 -22.38
N GLN A 635 29.94 21.37 -23.13
CA GLN A 635 31.12 22.08 -22.62
C GLN A 635 30.82 23.49 -22.11
N GLU A 636 29.75 24.12 -22.60
CA GLU A 636 29.31 25.46 -22.20
C GLU A 636 28.50 25.46 -20.88
N LEU A 637 28.10 24.29 -20.37
CA LEU A 637 27.34 24.13 -19.13
C LEU A 637 28.24 24.26 -17.88
N ASN A 638 28.87 25.43 -17.74
CA ASN A 638 29.88 25.71 -16.71
C ASN A 638 29.37 25.60 -15.26
N ASP A 639 28.05 25.70 -15.08
CA ASP A 639 27.38 25.59 -13.78
C ASP A 639 26.90 24.16 -13.46
N LEU A 640 27.12 23.19 -14.35
CA LEU A 640 26.64 21.81 -14.16
C LEU A 640 27.37 21.14 -12.98
N GLU A 641 26.59 20.74 -11.98
CA GLU A 641 27.07 20.08 -10.77
C GLU A 641 26.80 18.57 -10.79
N GLU A 642 25.66 18.16 -11.37
CA GLU A 642 25.23 16.77 -11.45
C GLU A 642 24.83 16.36 -12.86
N LEU A 643 25.40 15.25 -13.33
CA LEU A 643 25.05 14.63 -14.61
C LEU A 643 24.64 13.18 -14.39
N TRP A 644 23.38 12.86 -14.69
CA TRP A 644 22.88 11.48 -14.65
C TRP A 644 22.82 10.95 -16.08
N PHE A 645 23.70 10.00 -16.40
CA PHE A 645 23.88 9.47 -17.76
C PHE A 645 23.85 7.94 -17.78
N ASN A 646 23.48 7.30 -16.67
CA ASN A 646 23.39 5.85 -16.55
C ASN A 646 22.36 5.27 -17.54
N GLY A 647 22.62 4.05 -18.03
CA GLY A 647 21.70 3.35 -18.94
C GLY A 647 21.72 3.80 -20.42
N ASN A 648 22.62 4.70 -20.82
CA ASN A 648 22.82 5.12 -22.23
C ASN A 648 23.73 4.17 -23.04
N ASN A 649 24.08 4.51 -24.28
CA ASN A 649 24.87 3.67 -25.19
C ASN A 649 26.35 4.09 -25.31
N LEU A 650 26.92 4.71 -24.26
CA LEU A 650 28.31 5.14 -24.23
C LEU A 650 29.30 3.96 -24.27
N SER A 651 30.03 3.79 -25.38
CA SER A 651 30.91 2.63 -25.62
C SER A 651 32.41 2.95 -25.65
N LYS A 652 32.80 4.22 -25.64
CA LYS A 652 34.20 4.63 -25.72
C LYS A 652 34.61 5.57 -24.59
N TRP A 653 35.83 5.36 -24.11
CA TRP A 653 36.45 6.16 -23.05
C TRP A 653 36.76 7.60 -23.46
N GLU A 654 37.05 7.84 -24.76
CA GLU A 654 37.39 9.17 -25.28
C GLU A 654 36.27 10.20 -25.08
N TYR A 655 35.01 9.76 -25.01
CA TYR A 655 33.86 10.63 -24.83
C TYR A 655 33.72 11.15 -23.38
N ILE A 656 34.35 10.51 -22.40
CA ILE A 656 34.38 11.00 -21.02
C ILE A 656 35.29 12.22 -20.89
N GLU A 657 36.31 12.34 -21.75
CA GLU A 657 37.31 13.41 -21.67
C GLU A 657 36.69 14.80 -21.83
N VAL A 658 35.55 14.91 -22.53
CA VAL A 658 34.77 16.13 -22.67
C VAL A 658 34.31 16.68 -21.32
N LEU A 659 34.01 15.80 -20.35
CA LEU A 659 33.56 16.20 -19.01
C LEU A 659 34.64 16.92 -18.20
N ARG A 660 35.93 16.85 -18.60
CA ARG A 660 37.02 17.61 -17.96
C ARG A 660 36.85 19.11 -18.09
N HIS A 661 36.08 19.57 -19.06
CA HIS A 661 35.80 20.97 -19.29
C HIS A 661 34.69 21.53 -18.38
N LEU A 662 34.06 20.70 -17.54
CA LEU A 662 33.00 21.10 -16.62
C LEU A 662 33.57 21.35 -15.22
N PRO A 663 33.87 22.60 -14.84
CA PRO A 663 34.65 22.88 -13.63
C PRO A 663 33.90 22.59 -12.32
N LYS A 664 32.56 22.53 -12.36
CA LYS A 664 31.70 22.34 -11.19
C LYS A 664 31.10 20.95 -11.07
N LEU A 665 31.40 20.03 -12.00
CA LEU A 665 30.80 18.69 -11.99
C LEU A 665 31.30 17.89 -10.78
N LYS A 666 30.41 17.62 -9.82
CA LYS A 666 30.71 16.89 -8.58
C LYS A 666 30.14 15.48 -8.59
N CYS A 667 28.95 15.31 -9.17
CA CYS A 667 28.22 14.04 -9.16
C CYS A 667 28.01 13.53 -10.58
N LEU A 668 28.37 12.27 -10.81
CA LEU A 668 28.23 11.61 -12.11
C LEU A 668 27.64 10.23 -11.93
N TYR A 669 26.62 9.91 -12.72
CA TYR A 669 26.07 8.55 -12.85
C TYR A 669 26.30 8.09 -14.28
N LEU A 670 27.03 6.98 -14.44
CA LEU A 670 27.44 6.42 -15.73
C LEU A 670 27.24 4.91 -15.82
N GLU A 671 26.81 4.26 -14.74
CA GLU A 671 26.55 2.83 -14.72
C GLU A 671 25.57 2.38 -15.82
N HIS A 672 25.59 1.09 -16.14
CA HIS A 672 24.77 0.49 -17.20
C HIS A 672 24.96 1.07 -18.63
N ASN A 673 25.99 1.88 -18.87
CA ASN A 673 26.51 2.12 -20.21
C ASN A 673 27.40 0.97 -20.69
N PRO A 674 27.62 0.76 -22.00
CA PRO A 674 28.54 -0.27 -22.47
C PRO A 674 29.93 -0.23 -21.79
N ILE A 675 30.53 0.95 -21.57
CA ILE A 675 31.82 1.10 -20.85
C ILE A 675 31.85 0.53 -19.42
N PHE A 676 30.69 0.33 -18.79
CA PHE A 676 30.55 -0.25 -17.46
C PHE A 676 30.90 -1.74 -17.43
N TYR A 677 30.77 -2.42 -18.57
CA TYR A 677 31.01 -3.85 -18.73
C TYR A 677 32.36 -4.13 -19.38
N ILE A 678 32.89 -5.34 -19.16
CA ILE A 678 34.07 -5.85 -19.88
C ILE A 678 33.80 -5.80 -21.39
N ASN A 679 34.82 -5.48 -22.18
CA ASN A 679 34.76 -5.28 -23.64
C ASN A 679 33.86 -4.14 -24.13
N ASN A 680 33.33 -3.30 -23.23
CA ASN A 680 32.45 -2.18 -23.56
C ASN A 680 31.15 -2.59 -24.30
N ILE A 681 30.50 -3.68 -23.88
CA ILE A 681 29.27 -4.22 -24.52
C ILE A 681 28.17 -4.40 -23.47
N LYS A 682 26.97 -3.86 -23.73
CA LYS A 682 25.78 -4.05 -22.88
C LYS A 682 25.27 -5.51 -22.92
N PRO A 683 24.86 -6.10 -21.78
CA PRO A 683 24.20 -7.41 -21.78
C PRO A 683 22.79 -7.31 -22.37
N THR A 684 22.43 -8.25 -23.24
CA THR A 684 21.09 -8.33 -23.85
C THR A 684 20.04 -8.98 -22.95
N SER A 685 20.46 -9.61 -21.84
CA SER A 685 19.59 -10.24 -20.83
C SER A 685 20.32 -10.29 -19.49
N ILE A 686 19.69 -9.77 -18.42
CA ILE A 686 20.33 -9.59 -17.10
C ILE A 686 20.55 -10.92 -16.36
N GLY A 687 19.84 -11.99 -16.73
CA GLY A 687 19.86 -13.27 -16.01
C GLY A 687 21.06 -14.20 -16.24
N LEU A 688 21.95 -13.92 -17.20
CA LEU A 688 23.11 -14.77 -17.51
C LEU A 688 24.27 -13.92 -18.05
N LEU A 689 24.97 -13.19 -17.17
CA LEU A 689 26.21 -12.51 -17.56
C LEU A 689 27.29 -13.58 -17.82
N SER A 690 27.68 -13.75 -19.09
CA SER A 690 28.86 -14.55 -19.43
C SER A 690 30.14 -13.90 -18.85
N ASP A 691 31.25 -14.64 -18.77
CA ASP A 691 32.53 -14.10 -18.26
C ASP A 691 33.00 -12.83 -18.99
N ASN A 692 32.61 -12.67 -20.27
CA ASN A 692 32.91 -11.52 -21.12
C ASN A 692 31.96 -10.32 -20.90
N GLN A 693 30.95 -10.44 -20.04
CA GLN A 693 29.90 -9.44 -19.74
C GLN A 693 29.88 -9.04 -18.25
N LYS A 694 30.88 -9.46 -17.47
CA LYS A 694 31.08 -8.97 -16.08
C LYS A 694 31.41 -7.47 -16.08
N PHE A 695 31.29 -6.83 -14.92
CA PHE A 695 31.65 -5.41 -14.75
C PHE A 695 33.14 -5.18 -15.04
N ASN A 696 33.45 -4.05 -15.66
CA ASN A 696 34.82 -3.66 -15.96
C ASN A 696 35.54 -3.25 -14.66
N PRO A 697 36.56 -4.02 -14.19
CA PRO A 697 37.21 -3.74 -12.91
C PRO A 697 37.97 -2.41 -12.88
N ASP A 698 38.35 -1.89 -14.04
CA ASP A 698 39.04 -0.60 -14.16
C ASP A 698 38.08 0.58 -14.31
N TYR A 699 36.76 0.35 -14.43
CA TYR A 699 35.79 1.39 -14.76
C TYR A 699 35.87 2.59 -13.83
N ARG A 700 35.72 2.35 -12.51
CA ARG A 700 35.75 3.41 -11.50
C ARG A 700 37.11 4.12 -11.48
N ARG A 701 38.21 3.37 -11.57
CA ARG A 701 39.57 3.93 -11.55
C ARG A 701 39.81 4.84 -12.76
N LYS A 702 39.39 4.42 -13.96
CA LYS A 702 39.56 5.20 -15.20
C LYS A 702 38.74 6.49 -15.17
N ILE A 703 37.49 6.45 -14.71
CA ILE A 703 36.66 7.66 -14.58
C ILE A 703 37.29 8.64 -13.58
N ILE A 704 37.67 8.16 -12.39
CA ILE A 704 38.31 9.01 -11.37
C ILE A 704 39.63 9.59 -11.88
N PHE A 705 40.42 8.82 -12.63
CA PHE A 705 41.64 9.32 -13.24
C PHE A 705 41.37 10.40 -14.30
N SER A 706 40.33 10.21 -15.12
CA SER A 706 39.91 11.21 -16.11
C SER A 706 39.26 12.44 -15.48
N LEU A 707 38.61 12.32 -14.32
CA LEU A 707 37.86 13.38 -13.65
C LEU A 707 38.28 13.49 -12.17
N PRO A 708 39.50 13.98 -11.88
CA PRO A 708 40.04 13.97 -10.51
C PRO A 708 39.32 14.92 -9.54
N HIS A 709 38.49 15.84 -10.05
CA HIS A 709 37.72 16.79 -9.24
C HIS A 709 36.37 16.21 -8.76
N LEU A 710 35.91 15.09 -9.33
CA LEU A 710 34.63 14.46 -9.03
C LEU A 710 34.54 14.03 -7.55
N GLU A 711 33.38 14.21 -6.93
CA GLU A 711 33.12 13.89 -5.51
C GLU A 711 32.33 12.60 -5.34
N GLN A 712 31.42 12.32 -6.27
CA GLN A 712 30.56 11.13 -6.27
C GLN A 712 30.47 10.51 -7.66
N LEU A 713 30.61 9.19 -7.73
CA LEU A 713 30.37 8.39 -8.94
C LEU A 713 29.45 7.22 -8.61
N ASP A 714 28.34 7.10 -9.35
CA ASP A 714 27.34 6.02 -9.23
C ASP A 714 26.89 5.81 -7.77
N ALA A 715 26.30 6.86 -7.18
CA ALA A 715 25.87 6.93 -5.77
C ALA A 715 26.96 6.65 -4.70
N THR A 716 28.23 6.53 -5.09
CA THR A 716 29.32 6.19 -4.17
C THR A 716 30.34 7.33 -4.08
N LEU A 717 30.57 7.83 -2.87
CA LEU A 717 31.56 8.86 -2.59
C LEU A 717 32.98 8.44 -3.03
N ILE A 718 33.73 9.39 -3.58
CA ILE A 718 35.14 9.21 -3.92
C ILE A 718 35.97 9.64 -2.72
N SER A 719 36.65 8.68 -2.08
CA SER A 719 37.55 8.94 -0.97
C SER A 719 38.78 9.71 -1.47
N LYS A 720 38.83 11.02 -1.18
CA LYS A 720 40.05 11.80 -1.36
C LYS A 720 41.04 11.38 -0.25
N PRO A 721 42.28 10.98 -0.57
CA PRO A 721 43.27 10.70 0.46
C PRO A 721 43.44 11.96 1.32
N SER A 722 43.28 11.82 2.62
CA SER A 722 43.53 12.90 3.58
C SER A 722 44.96 13.37 3.40
N ILE A 723 45.15 14.58 2.87
CA ILE A 723 46.45 15.22 2.87
C ILE A 723 46.67 15.68 4.30
N THR A 724 47.22 14.82 5.16
CA THR A 724 47.88 15.26 6.38
C THR A 724 49.10 16.06 5.95
N HIS A 725 49.01 17.38 6.11
CA HIS A 725 50.15 18.29 6.03
C HIS A 725 51.19 18.00 7.10
#